data_AF-A0AA38XLS6-F1
#
_entry.id   AF-A0AA38XLS6-F1
#
_cell.length_a   1.000
_cell.length_b   1.000
_cell.length_c   1.000
_cell.angle_alpha   90.00
_cell.angle_beta   90.00
_cell.angle_gamma   90.00
#
_symmetry.space_group_name_H-M   'P 1'
#
loop_
_entity.id
_entity.type
_entity.pdbx_description
1 polymer ?
#
loop_
_entity_poly.entity_id
_entity_poly.type
_entity_poly.pdbx_seq_one_letter_code
_entity_poly.pdbx_strand_id
1 'polypeptide(L)'
;MGAATAFPLPLGLAVNEIGGSMVIPVMTDTTLCLSVIAAWKAVQFLAGQTSAYPHLSYEAQALQSLRHKLIVQGQAAVTDEAILAASLLWATGTMFAQQDALRRHATGVRALVTARGGLRCIGSVGEIGQAASIKQLILWADFLTAQFLGEEVHFEDIGPAYSMPPSLLKLSKAITIPPHIANLRPTTLKAVREMKLLLVSHDAATRTCRVSIAEYKALMSLLNHSTIERINLEHHLKNSDSPDECLMLAMNLMRLTVLFHAGPLFTIVISVISRLRNALKRTTLKSFIEISPEGINLYIWACFIGLVNDFDNENRAYFIEMLSSAMDTKYEESSWPEGWRTQTLDMLRSFIWSDTVLTRLYFEACHMIEALRTTNEPPRDFHSKDEPALMVQAVHDLIIESRKRYKDRLASCRNKRSRDYCQVVIWTSIAQTKSLLWWQTMALSDAEVFSVAGIEVIQKRITSIDDPHAKSTALSSSSTTLPKGFKKDPSRRGFEAATIWDRDIEVPMRDGVVLRADVFRPAEATEKVPALLVWSPYGKSGTGFLSLDVVPGRVGVPESALSGLESFEAPDPAEWTAHGYAVVNVDARGIMRWNGTAEGRDGYDTIEYLADLPWCNGHVGLIGVSWLAMAQWYIAAERPPHLSCMLPLEGLRDTYRESLCRGGVPYLPFWHFLRDHGLYGENLQEDPIAMLAKYPLMNGYWEDKRARVELINVPAYVLASMSTGLHTIGSTRGFEDIPHDKKWLRFHASHEWRELYQEDNTADLKKFLDFYTKGIKNDWEATPKARIPLIRYNKSPVDAIPFSDWPIPETLYKQLWLSNDQSLREDAAATVSGEASYQSDIQALQADDDPEFVEFVYTFTETSTLIGYPKAVLYLSCPDHDDMDIFVIIRKADKNGKVLRNVNIPLHELGAASEAEVETINSLKYIGPSGVLRASHRAIDPKLSKPHWPAHDHTREEKIPAGQVVKLEIGIWPAAIQFEAGEKLVFRIAGHQMVLAEFPPLRGQFKTGNKGRHVLHVGGEYDSHIVVPFVPV
;
A
#
# COMPACT_ATOMS: atom_id res chain seq x y z
N MET A 1 22.78 -12.98 27.78
CA MET A 1 23.86 -13.50 28.64
C MET A 1 23.62 -13.04 30.06
N GLY A 2 23.61 -13.95 31.04
CA GLY A 2 23.48 -13.67 32.47
C GLY A 2 23.08 -14.89 33.31
N ALA A 3 24.06 -15.77 33.60
CA ALA A 3 24.10 -16.76 34.67
C ALA A 3 23.02 -17.88 34.76
N ALA A 4 23.37 -19.06 34.22
CA ALA A 4 23.43 -20.26 35.07
C ALA A 4 24.57 -20.00 36.09
N THR A 5 24.50 -20.18 37.41
CA THR A 5 24.23 -21.38 38.20
C THR A 5 24.42 -20.99 39.67
N ALA A 6 23.50 -21.35 40.60
CA ALA A 6 23.80 -21.47 42.03
C ALA A 6 22.67 -22.17 42.82
N PHE A 7 22.55 -23.49 42.68
CA PHE A 7 22.30 -24.40 43.80
C PHE A 7 23.15 -25.66 43.56
N PRO A 8 23.73 -26.28 44.60
CA PRO A 8 24.30 -27.61 44.50
C PRO A 8 23.18 -28.65 44.34
N LEU A 9 23.49 -29.74 43.62
CA LEU A 9 22.61 -30.90 43.46
C LEU A 9 23.39 -32.19 43.73
N PRO A 10 23.04 -32.91 44.81
CA PRO A 10 22.65 -34.32 44.70
C PRO A 10 21.46 -34.67 45.63
N LEU A 11 20.61 -35.68 45.41
CA LEU A 11 20.59 -36.75 44.41
C LEU A 11 19.13 -37.04 44.02
N GLY A 12 18.83 -36.93 42.72
CA GLY A 12 17.50 -37.14 42.15
C GLY A 12 16.61 -35.89 42.19
N LEU A 13 16.79 -35.01 41.19
CA LEU A 13 15.96 -33.83 40.89
C LEU A 13 16.13 -32.61 41.80
N ALA A 14 16.55 -31.49 41.22
CA ALA A 14 16.14 -30.16 41.67
C ALA A 14 16.11 -29.19 40.50
N VAL A 15 15.26 -28.19 40.69
CA VAL A 15 14.80 -27.17 39.75
C VAL A 15 15.66 -25.93 39.89
N ASN A 16 15.92 -25.23 38.78
CA ASN A 16 15.83 -23.77 38.85
C ASN A 16 15.17 -23.18 37.61
N GLU A 17 14.34 -22.18 37.84
CA GLU A 17 13.49 -21.52 36.87
C GLU A 17 14.27 -20.49 36.02
N ILE A 18 14.22 -20.64 34.69
CA ILE A 18 13.92 -19.50 33.80
C ILE A 18 12.70 -19.91 32.98
N GLY A 19 11.55 -19.58 33.53
CA GLY A 19 10.39 -19.15 32.78
C GLY A 19 9.82 -20.06 31.69
N GLY A 20 8.91 -20.96 32.10
CA GLY A 20 7.52 -21.03 31.66
C GLY A 20 7.17 -21.34 30.19
N SER A 21 6.66 -22.56 30.02
CA SER A 21 5.67 -23.06 29.03
C SER A 21 6.18 -23.60 27.68
N MET A 22 6.97 -24.69 27.73
CA MET A 22 6.87 -25.79 26.78
C MET A 22 7.38 -27.07 27.46
N VAL A 23 6.52 -28.09 27.61
CA VAL A 23 6.94 -29.44 28.00
C VAL A 23 7.19 -30.20 26.71
N ILE A 24 8.44 -30.16 26.24
CA ILE A 24 8.95 -31.03 25.18
C ILE A 24 9.57 -32.24 25.88
N PRO A 25 9.25 -33.48 25.48
CA PRO A 25 10.05 -34.64 25.88
C PRO A 25 11.47 -34.49 25.32
N VAL A 26 12.37 -34.09 26.22
CA VAL A 26 13.84 -34.15 26.20
C VAL A 26 14.50 -34.65 24.90
N MET A 27 15.14 -33.74 24.17
CA MET A 27 16.42 -34.02 23.50
C MET A 27 17.47 -33.08 24.11
N THR A 28 18.38 -33.65 24.87
CA THR A 28 19.34 -33.04 25.79
C THR A 28 20.57 -32.40 25.12
N ASP A 29 20.53 -32.02 23.84
CA ASP A 29 21.72 -31.51 23.13
C ASP A 29 21.59 -30.04 22.71
N THR A 30 22.20 -29.15 23.50
CA THR A 30 22.24 -27.69 23.27
C THR A 30 22.92 -27.33 21.94
N THR A 31 23.74 -28.22 21.39
CA THR A 31 24.41 -28.02 20.09
C THR A 31 23.43 -28.09 18.94
N LEU A 32 22.40 -28.95 19.04
CA LEU A 32 21.33 -29.06 18.05
C LEU A 32 20.42 -27.82 18.04
N CYS A 33 20.19 -27.20 19.20
CA CYS A 33 19.43 -25.95 19.30
C CYS A 33 20.17 -24.76 18.66
N LEU A 34 21.50 -24.67 18.79
CA LEU A 34 22.30 -23.62 18.15
C LEU A 34 22.36 -23.79 16.61
N SER A 35 22.37 -25.03 16.11
CA SER A 35 22.28 -25.34 14.67
C SER A 35 20.92 -24.98 14.07
N VAL A 36 19.83 -25.16 14.82
CA VAL A 36 18.48 -24.74 14.41
C VAL A 36 18.34 -23.21 14.38
N ILE A 37 18.95 -22.50 15.34
CA ILE A 37 18.97 -21.03 15.38
C ILE A 37 19.79 -20.43 14.22
N ALA A 38 20.91 -21.06 13.84
CA ALA A 38 21.73 -20.64 12.70
C ALA A 38 21.03 -20.88 11.34
N ALA A 39 20.35 -22.03 11.18
CA ALA A 39 19.56 -22.34 9.98
C ALA A 39 18.35 -21.40 9.84
N TRP A 40 17.72 -21.02 10.95
CA TRP A 40 16.61 -20.06 10.97
C TRP A 40 17.02 -18.63 10.59
N LYS A 41 18.21 -18.17 11.00
CA LYS A 41 18.77 -16.86 10.61
C LYS A 41 19.12 -16.78 9.11
N ALA A 42 19.53 -17.89 8.49
CA ALA A 42 19.82 -17.97 7.06
C ALA A 42 18.55 -17.91 6.18
N VAL A 43 17.43 -18.45 6.67
CA VAL A 43 16.11 -18.34 6.01
C VAL A 43 15.57 -16.91 6.06
N GLN A 44 15.80 -16.15 7.15
CA GLN A 44 15.43 -14.73 7.25
C GLN A 44 16.18 -13.82 6.27
N PHE A 45 17.43 -14.14 5.94
CA PHE A 45 18.23 -13.41 4.93
C PHE A 45 17.73 -13.68 3.50
N LEU A 46 17.45 -14.94 3.15
CA LEU A 46 16.97 -15.33 1.82
C LEU A 46 15.51 -14.91 1.55
N ALA A 47 14.73 -14.65 2.61
CA ALA A 47 13.38 -14.09 2.53
C ALA A 47 13.35 -12.54 2.48
N GLY A 48 14.49 -11.87 2.31
CA GLY A 48 14.57 -10.42 2.08
C GLY A 48 14.33 -9.53 3.30
N GLN A 49 14.36 -10.08 4.52
CA GLN A 49 14.10 -9.33 5.75
C GLN A 49 15.33 -8.59 6.32
N THR A 50 16.49 -8.63 5.63
CA THR A 50 17.69 -7.80 5.92
C THR A 50 18.46 -7.47 4.62
N SER A 51 19.05 -6.27 4.45
CA SER A 51 19.45 -5.75 3.12
C SER A 51 20.95 -5.76 2.72
N ALA A 52 21.90 -6.26 3.53
CA ALA A 52 23.31 -6.43 3.09
C ALA A 52 24.10 -7.46 3.93
N TYR A 53 25.13 -8.09 3.33
CA TYR A 53 26.00 -9.11 3.97
C TYR A 53 27.44 -8.59 4.14
N PRO A 54 27.83 -7.99 5.29
CA PRO A 54 29.23 -7.81 5.60
C PRO A 54 29.72 -9.04 6.40
N HIS A 55 30.38 -9.91 5.64
CA HIS A 55 31.32 -10.95 6.05
C HIS A 55 30.80 -12.33 6.52
N LEU A 56 31.33 -13.36 5.86
CA LEU A 56 31.69 -14.71 6.39
C LEU A 56 32.58 -14.65 7.66
N SER A 57 32.67 -13.49 8.32
CA SER A 57 33.52 -13.28 9.47
C SER A 57 32.90 -13.78 10.73
N TYR A 58 31.59 -14.08 10.85
CA TYR A 58 31.08 -14.51 12.16
C TYR A 58 31.50 -15.95 12.51
N GLU A 59 31.40 -16.91 11.58
CA GLU A 59 31.90 -18.27 11.84
C GLU A 59 33.43 -18.32 11.83
N ALA A 60 34.08 -17.58 10.92
CA ALA A 60 35.54 -17.48 10.86
C ALA A 60 36.12 -16.71 12.05
N GLN A 61 35.51 -15.61 12.53
CA GLN A 61 35.90 -14.90 13.75
C GLN A 61 35.52 -15.70 14.99
N ALA A 62 34.44 -16.49 14.98
CA ALA A 62 34.15 -17.40 16.09
C ALA A 62 35.24 -18.46 16.23
N LEU A 63 35.66 -19.10 15.13
CA LEU A 63 36.79 -20.04 15.11
C LEU A 63 38.15 -19.37 15.39
N GLN A 64 38.38 -18.16 14.88
CA GLN A 64 39.63 -17.40 15.07
C GLN A 64 39.74 -16.79 16.48
N SER A 65 38.61 -16.42 17.10
CA SER A 65 38.51 -15.97 18.49
C SER A 65 38.63 -17.14 19.47
N LEU A 66 38.10 -18.32 19.11
CA LEU A 66 38.36 -19.57 19.82
C LEU A 66 39.86 -19.94 19.74
N ARG A 67 40.47 -19.83 18.56
CA ARG A 67 41.91 -20.03 18.35
C ARG A 67 42.77 -19.02 19.12
N HIS A 68 42.38 -17.75 19.17
CA HIS A 68 43.11 -16.70 19.90
C HIS A 68 43.05 -16.92 21.42
N LYS A 69 41.89 -17.33 21.95
CA LYS A 69 41.75 -17.75 23.36
C LYS A 69 42.64 -18.94 23.71
N LEU A 70 42.82 -19.89 22.80
CA LEU A 70 43.69 -21.05 22.98
C LEU A 70 45.18 -20.70 23.01
N ILE A 71 45.60 -19.69 22.26
CA ILE A 71 46.98 -19.17 22.28
C ILE A 71 47.28 -18.46 23.61
N VAL A 72 46.28 -17.80 24.21
CA VAL A 72 46.42 -17.05 25.46
C VAL A 72 46.25 -17.93 26.72
N GLN A 73 45.40 -18.95 26.68
CA GLN A 73 45.02 -19.77 27.86
C GLN A 73 45.59 -21.20 27.86
N GLY A 74 46.26 -21.62 26.78
CA GLY A 74 46.91 -22.92 26.65
C GLY A 74 45.97 -24.09 26.32
N GLN A 75 46.56 -25.24 25.95
CA GLN A 75 45.86 -26.43 25.41
C GLN A 75 44.81 -27.06 26.35
N ALA A 76 44.82 -26.73 27.65
CA ALA A 76 43.87 -27.25 28.62
C ALA A 76 42.42 -26.70 28.46
N ALA A 77 42.22 -25.68 27.62
CA ALA A 77 40.93 -25.00 27.46
C ALA A 77 40.04 -25.51 26.30
N VAL A 78 40.45 -26.55 25.54
CA VAL A 78 39.60 -27.14 24.49
C VAL A 78 38.63 -28.17 25.10
N THR A 79 37.33 -28.03 24.86
CA THR A 79 36.29 -28.98 25.34
C THR A 79 35.67 -29.80 24.19
N ASP A 80 35.00 -30.91 24.52
CA ASP A 80 34.44 -31.85 23.54
C ASP A 80 33.19 -31.28 22.86
N GLU A 81 32.42 -30.43 23.55
CA GLU A 81 31.27 -29.71 23.02
C GLU A 81 31.69 -28.64 22.00
N ALA A 82 32.84 -27.98 22.21
CA ALA A 82 33.38 -27.03 21.25
C ALA A 82 33.81 -27.73 19.94
N ILE A 83 34.31 -28.96 20.04
CA ILE A 83 34.67 -29.79 18.89
C ILE A 83 33.42 -30.31 18.16
N LEU A 84 32.37 -30.74 18.89
CA LEU A 84 31.09 -31.15 18.31
C LEU A 84 30.39 -30.01 17.55
N ALA A 85 30.33 -28.82 18.15
CA ALA A 85 29.73 -27.64 17.51
C ALA A 85 30.47 -27.25 16.22
N ALA A 86 31.80 -27.28 16.24
CA ALA A 86 32.61 -27.00 15.06
C ALA A 86 32.47 -28.08 13.97
N SER A 87 32.25 -29.35 14.36
CA SER A 87 32.06 -30.48 13.43
C SER A 87 30.67 -30.51 12.78
N LEU A 88 29.64 -30.07 13.50
CA LEU A 88 28.28 -29.88 12.95
C LEU A 88 28.24 -28.74 11.95
N LEU A 89 28.89 -27.60 12.27
CA LEU A 89 29.03 -26.47 11.33
C LEU A 89 29.77 -26.88 10.05
N TRP A 90 30.81 -27.71 10.19
CA TRP A 90 31.55 -28.30 9.07
C TRP A 90 30.67 -29.22 8.19
N ALA A 91 29.82 -30.07 8.78
CA ALA A 91 28.92 -30.98 8.05
C ALA A 91 27.76 -30.25 7.33
N THR A 92 27.38 -29.05 7.78
CA THR A 92 26.41 -28.20 7.06
C THR A 92 27.05 -27.37 5.94
N GLY A 93 28.32 -26.96 6.09
CA GLY A 93 29.03 -26.16 5.08
C GLY A 93 29.33 -26.90 3.78
N THR A 94 29.44 -28.23 3.81
CA THR A 94 29.62 -29.09 2.62
C THR A 94 28.45 -29.01 1.63
N MET A 95 27.27 -28.55 2.07
CA MET A 95 26.08 -28.42 1.23
C MET A 95 26.04 -27.16 0.36
N PHE A 96 26.99 -26.22 0.51
CA PHE A 96 26.93 -24.88 -0.10
C PHE A 96 28.13 -24.50 -1.00
N ALA A 97 28.97 -25.46 -1.38
CA ALA A 97 29.84 -25.45 -2.58
C ALA A 97 30.95 -24.36 -2.73
N GLN A 98 31.66 -23.94 -1.68
CA GLN A 98 32.94 -23.20 -1.83
C GLN A 98 34.15 -23.96 -1.26
N GLN A 99 35.01 -24.47 -2.15
CA GLN A 99 36.09 -25.43 -1.82
C GLN A 99 37.12 -24.89 -0.80
N ASP A 100 37.53 -23.62 -0.91
CA ASP A 100 38.54 -23.03 -0.02
C ASP A 100 38.02 -22.74 1.39
N ALA A 101 36.73 -22.44 1.54
CA ALA A 101 36.09 -22.26 2.84
C ALA A 101 35.96 -23.60 3.58
N LEU A 102 35.65 -24.67 2.83
CA LEU A 102 35.57 -26.05 3.30
C LEU A 102 36.93 -26.58 3.77
N ARG A 103 38.00 -26.39 2.98
CA ARG A 103 39.37 -26.76 3.37
C ARG A 103 39.84 -26.04 4.64
N ARG A 104 39.51 -24.76 4.80
CA ARG A 104 39.86 -23.97 6.02
C ARG A 104 39.09 -24.42 7.26
N HIS A 105 37.81 -24.75 7.13
CA HIS A 105 36.99 -25.27 8.24
C HIS A 105 37.43 -26.68 8.69
N ALA A 106 37.65 -27.59 7.75
CA ALA A 106 38.16 -28.93 8.03
C ALA A 106 39.53 -28.87 8.75
N THR A 107 40.42 -27.99 8.28
CA THR A 107 41.74 -27.76 8.90
C THR A 107 41.62 -27.18 10.31
N GLY A 108 40.67 -26.27 10.55
CA GLY A 108 40.39 -25.70 11.87
C GLY A 108 39.89 -26.72 12.90
N VAL A 109 38.96 -27.60 12.50
CA VAL A 109 38.42 -28.67 13.36
C VAL A 109 39.50 -29.71 13.67
N ARG A 110 40.31 -30.13 12.68
CA ARG A 110 41.45 -31.04 12.89
C ARG A 110 42.51 -30.46 13.83
N ALA A 111 42.74 -29.14 13.78
CA ALA A 111 43.65 -28.45 14.70
C ALA A 111 43.11 -28.42 16.15
N LEU A 112 41.80 -28.25 16.35
CA LEU A 112 41.14 -28.32 17.66
C LEU A 112 41.19 -29.74 18.26
N VAL A 113 40.93 -30.76 17.43
CA VAL A 113 41.06 -32.17 17.80
C VAL A 113 42.50 -32.51 18.21
N THR A 114 43.49 -31.99 17.48
CA THR A 114 44.91 -32.15 17.82
C THR A 114 45.28 -31.44 19.12
N ALA A 115 44.81 -30.21 19.33
CA ALA A 115 45.04 -29.45 20.56
C ALA A 115 44.40 -30.10 21.80
N ARG A 116 43.34 -30.90 21.62
CA ARG A 116 42.71 -31.74 22.66
C ARG A 116 43.47 -33.04 22.96
N GLY A 117 44.58 -33.30 22.27
CA GLY A 117 45.37 -34.53 22.41
C GLY A 117 44.95 -35.68 21.48
N GLY A 118 44.13 -35.40 20.46
CA GLY A 118 43.69 -36.35 19.42
C GLY A 118 42.32 -37.00 19.68
N LEU A 119 41.78 -37.68 18.65
CA LEU A 119 40.44 -38.31 18.66
C LEU A 119 40.20 -39.29 19.83
N ARG A 120 41.27 -39.89 20.37
CA ARG A 120 41.19 -40.81 21.52
C ARG A 120 40.88 -40.08 22.84
N CYS A 121 41.29 -38.83 22.96
CA CYS A 121 41.14 -38.01 24.16
C CYS A 121 39.79 -37.27 24.23
N ILE A 122 39.01 -37.31 23.14
CA ILE A 122 37.65 -36.79 23.08
C ILE A 122 36.72 -37.78 23.80
N GLY A 123 36.01 -37.31 24.81
CA GLY A 123 34.98 -38.05 25.56
C GLY A 123 35.50 -38.92 26.71
N SER A 124 36.57 -38.52 27.39
CA SER A 124 37.17 -39.28 28.50
C SER A 124 36.53 -39.06 29.87
N VAL A 125 35.48 -38.23 30.00
CA VAL A 125 34.76 -38.04 31.26
C VAL A 125 33.26 -38.20 31.07
N GLY A 126 32.72 -39.29 31.62
CA GLY A 126 31.38 -39.29 32.22
C GLY A 126 30.17 -39.77 31.39
N GLU A 127 30.09 -39.57 30.07
CA GLU A 127 28.89 -39.98 29.31
C GLU A 127 29.22 -40.70 28.00
N ILE A 128 28.99 -42.02 27.99
CA ILE A 128 29.43 -42.96 26.95
C ILE A 128 28.69 -42.78 25.60
N GLY A 129 27.55 -42.08 25.58
CA GLY A 129 26.72 -41.89 24.37
C GLY A 129 27.17 -40.75 23.44
N GLN A 130 27.62 -39.62 23.98
CA GLN A 130 28.03 -38.47 23.16
C GLN A 130 29.42 -38.64 22.56
N ALA A 131 30.36 -39.25 23.29
CA ALA A 131 31.74 -39.43 22.86
C ALA A 131 31.90 -40.26 21.56
N ALA A 132 31.11 -41.33 21.40
CA ALA A 132 31.12 -42.17 20.21
C ALA A 132 30.45 -41.48 19.01
N SER A 133 29.37 -40.76 19.28
CA SER A 133 28.60 -40.01 18.29
C SER A 133 29.40 -38.84 17.69
N ILE A 134 30.15 -38.11 18.53
CA ILE A 134 31.03 -37.01 18.09
C ILE A 134 32.16 -37.52 17.19
N LYS A 135 32.81 -38.63 17.57
CA LYS A 135 33.88 -39.25 16.77
C LYS A 135 33.34 -39.76 15.43
N GLN A 136 32.14 -40.35 15.44
CA GLN A 136 31.49 -40.87 14.24
C GLN A 136 31.04 -39.74 13.30
N LEU A 137 30.55 -38.63 13.85
CA LEU A 137 30.17 -37.44 13.09
C LEU A 137 31.39 -36.77 12.42
N ILE A 138 32.52 -36.67 13.13
CA ILE A 138 33.80 -36.15 12.59
C ILE A 138 34.27 -37.02 11.41
N LEU A 139 34.17 -38.34 11.52
CA LEU A 139 34.58 -39.28 10.46
C LEU A 139 33.63 -39.26 9.25
N TRP A 140 32.31 -39.12 9.46
CA TRP A 140 31.32 -38.99 8.38
C TRP A 140 31.41 -37.65 7.63
N ALA A 141 31.69 -36.55 8.34
CA ALA A 141 31.89 -35.23 7.74
C ALA A 141 33.18 -35.17 6.89
N ASP A 142 34.25 -35.84 7.34
CA ASP A 142 35.51 -35.93 6.60
C ASP A 142 35.35 -36.75 5.30
N PHE A 143 34.64 -37.88 5.38
CA PHE A 143 34.30 -38.71 4.23
C PHE A 143 33.50 -37.94 3.17
N LEU A 144 32.47 -37.20 3.59
CA LEU A 144 31.64 -36.40 2.69
C LEU A 144 32.40 -35.21 2.08
N THR A 145 33.33 -34.59 2.83
CA THR A 145 34.16 -33.49 2.34
C THR A 145 35.13 -33.96 1.24
N ALA A 146 35.79 -35.10 1.45
CA ALA A 146 36.68 -35.70 0.45
C ALA A 146 35.91 -36.09 -0.83
N GLN A 147 34.71 -36.67 -0.68
CA GLN A 147 33.82 -37.02 -1.79
C GLN A 147 33.37 -35.79 -2.59
N PHE A 148 33.07 -34.66 -1.93
CA PHE A 148 32.68 -33.42 -2.59
C PHE A 148 33.83 -32.67 -3.28
N LEU A 149 35.05 -32.79 -2.76
CA LEU A 149 36.25 -32.18 -3.34
C LEU A 149 36.90 -33.07 -4.42
N GLY A 150 36.40 -34.29 -4.63
CA GLY A 150 36.95 -35.24 -5.58
C GLY A 150 38.32 -35.79 -5.17
N GLU A 151 38.63 -35.80 -3.88
CA GLU A 151 39.87 -36.31 -3.30
C GLU A 151 39.67 -37.78 -2.87
N GLU A 152 40.68 -38.65 -3.06
CA GLU A 152 40.56 -40.07 -2.68
C GLU A 152 40.46 -40.25 -1.16
N VAL A 153 39.58 -41.16 -0.73
CA VAL A 153 39.43 -41.53 0.68
C VAL A 153 40.30 -42.76 0.96
N HIS A 154 41.38 -42.60 1.74
CA HIS A 154 42.25 -43.72 2.11
C HIS A 154 41.64 -44.49 3.30
N PHE A 155 40.86 -45.53 2.97
CA PHE A 155 40.08 -46.36 3.90
C PHE A 155 40.85 -47.49 4.61
N GLU A 156 42.17 -47.58 4.46
CA GLU A 156 42.96 -48.74 4.92
C GLU A 156 43.06 -48.87 6.45
N ASP A 157 42.62 -47.89 7.24
CA ASP A 157 42.63 -47.95 8.72
C ASP A 157 41.28 -48.30 9.37
N ILE A 158 40.19 -48.48 8.62
CA ILE A 158 38.89 -48.92 9.16
C ILE A 158 38.68 -50.38 8.78
N GLY A 159 39.38 -51.23 9.55
CA GLY A 159 39.80 -52.56 9.13
C GLY A 159 38.73 -53.59 8.70
N PRO A 160 39.16 -54.58 7.87
CA PRO A 160 38.33 -55.64 7.31
C PRO A 160 38.30 -56.92 8.17
N ALA A 161 37.30 -57.78 7.88
CA ALA A 161 37.23 -59.22 8.16
C ALA A 161 37.42 -59.68 9.63
N TYR A 162 36.33 -59.69 10.39
CA TYR A 162 36.21 -60.58 11.56
C TYR A 162 35.14 -61.64 11.28
N SER A 163 35.47 -62.91 11.56
CA SER A 163 34.47 -63.97 11.63
C SER A 163 33.42 -63.62 12.68
N MET A 164 32.15 -63.95 12.41
CA MET A 164 31.05 -63.61 13.33
C MET A 164 31.36 -64.17 14.73
N PRO A 165 31.35 -63.34 15.80
CA PRO A 165 31.70 -63.78 17.14
C PRO A 165 30.84 -64.96 17.61
N PRO A 166 31.37 -65.90 18.41
CA PRO A 166 30.64 -67.12 18.81
C PRO A 166 29.29 -66.85 19.49
N SER A 167 29.17 -65.74 20.23
CA SER A 167 27.94 -65.25 20.86
C SER A 167 26.86 -64.89 19.84
N LEU A 168 27.20 -64.09 18.83
CA LEU A 168 26.30 -63.72 17.74
C LEU A 168 25.99 -64.90 16.81
N LEU A 169 26.95 -65.81 16.62
CA LEU A 169 26.73 -67.05 15.85
C LEU A 169 25.76 -68.00 16.58
N LYS A 170 25.80 -68.04 17.91
CA LYS A 170 24.87 -68.81 18.74
C LYS A 170 23.48 -68.18 18.75
N LEU A 171 23.41 -66.84 18.80
CA LEU A 171 22.16 -66.10 18.66
C LEU A 171 21.54 -66.28 17.27
N SER A 172 22.33 -66.20 16.19
CA SER A 172 21.79 -66.34 14.82
C SER A 172 21.22 -67.72 14.55
N LYS A 173 21.81 -68.77 15.15
CA LYS A 173 21.29 -70.14 15.11
C LYS A 173 20.04 -70.35 15.98
N ALA A 174 19.83 -69.53 17.00
CA ALA A 174 18.65 -69.58 17.88
C ALA A 174 17.45 -68.78 17.33
N ILE A 175 17.64 -67.95 16.30
CA ILE A 175 16.55 -67.21 15.65
C ILE A 175 15.62 -68.19 14.95
N THR A 176 14.46 -68.40 15.57
CA THR A 176 13.36 -69.15 14.98
C THR A 176 12.64 -68.25 13.99
N ILE A 177 12.57 -68.72 12.74
CA ILE A 177 11.72 -68.08 11.73
C ILE A 177 10.33 -68.72 11.83
N PRO A 178 9.26 -67.91 11.94
CA PRO A 178 7.90 -68.42 11.97
C PRO A 178 7.61 -69.34 10.78
N PRO A 179 6.85 -70.43 10.96
CA PRO A 179 6.62 -71.43 9.90
C PRO A 179 6.03 -70.86 8.61
N HIS A 180 5.21 -69.81 8.71
CA HIS A 180 4.63 -69.13 7.55
C HIS A 180 5.66 -68.33 6.73
N ILE A 181 6.80 -67.92 7.32
CA ILE A 181 7.89 -67.18 6.65
C ILE A 181 8.99 -68.14 6.14
N ALA A 182 8.98 -69.41 6.58
CA ALA A 182 10.03 -70.37 6.28
C ALA A 182 10.06 -70.83 4.80
N ASN A 183 8.97 -70.61 4.06
CA ASN A 183 8.84 -70.98 2.64
C ASN A 183 9.37 -69.90 1.68
N LEU A 184 9.90 -68.78 2.21
CA LEU A 184 10.54 -67.73 1.43
C LEU A 184 11.76 -68.21 0.65
N ARG A 185 12.08 -67.53 -0.47
CA ARG A 185 13.28 -67.83 -1.25
C ARG A 185 14.54 -67.77 -0.36
N PRO A 186 15.55 -68.63 -0.57
CA PRO A 186 16.68 -68.75 0.35
C PRO A 186 17.45 -67.46 0.60
N THR A 187 17.62 -66.62 -0.42
CA THR A 187 18.26 -65.30 -0.31
C THR A 187 17.45 -64.33 0.55
N THR A 188 16.13 -64.34 0.38
CA THR A 188 15.18 -63.57 1.17
C THR A 188 15.16 -64.03 2.63
N LEU A 189 15.12 -65.34 2.86
CA LEU A 189 15.15 -65.94 4.19
C LEU A 189 16.46 -65.60 4.93
N LYS A 190 17.61 -65.60 4.22
CA LYS A 190 18.90 -65.16 4.75
C LYS A 190 18.86 -63.69 5.20
N ALA A 191 18.34 -62.79 4.37
CA ALA A 191 18.21 -61.36 4.69
C ALA A 191 17.30 -61.10 5.91
N VAL A 192 16.19 -61.84 6.04
CA VAL A 192 15.30 -61.79 7.22
C VAL A 192 16.03 -62.24 8.49
N ARG A 193 16.79 -63.35 8.43
CA ARG A 193 17.57 -63.84 9.58
C ARG A 193 18.62 -62.83 10.03
N GLU A 194 19.36 -62.26 9.09
CA GLU A 194 20.40 -61.26 9.39
C GLU A 194 19.80 -59.98 9.97
N MET A 195 18.61 -59.56 9.51
CA MET A 195 17.93 -58.38 10.04
C MET A 195 17.36 -58.62 11.44
N LYS A 196 16.77 -59.80 11.69
CA LYS A 196 16.30 -60.18 13.02
C LYS A 196 17.48 -60.35 13.99
N LEU A 197 18.62 -60.86 13.52
CA LEU A 197 19.85 -60.91 14.30
C LEU A 197 20.32 -59.52 14.69
N LEU A 198 20.30 -58.56 13.76
CA LEU A 198 20.73 -57.20 14.03
C LEU A 198 19.81 -56.48 15.03
N LEU A 199 18.49 -56.66 14.91
CA LEU A 199 17.50 -56.08 15.82
C LEU A 199 17.56 -56.70 17.23
N VAL A 200 17.63 -58.04 17.33
CA VAL A 200 17.72 -58.72 18.63
C VAL A 200 19.06 -58.45 19.31
N SER A 201 20.15 -58.36 18.54
CA SER A 201 21.47 -58.00 19.10
C SER A 201 21.51 -56.54 19.57
N HIS A 202 20.84 -55.64 18.87
CA HIS A 202 20.70 -54.24 19.29
C HIS A 202 19.84 -54.11 20.55
N ASP A 203 18.70 -54.81 20.62
CA ASP A 203 17.83 -54.79 21.80
C ASP A 203 18.51 -55.41 23.04
N ALA A 204 19.20 -56.54 22.87
CA ALA A 204 20.02 -57.15 23.92
C ALA A 204 21.17 -56.22 24.38
N ALA A 205 21.81 -55.52 23.44
CA ALA A 205 22.85 -54.52 23.72
C ALA A 205 22.32 -53.33 24.52
N THR A 206 21.15 -52.80 24.16
CA THR A 206 20.52 -51.67 24.85
C THR A 206 20.02 -52.05 26.24
N ARG A 207 19.54 -53.28 26.45
CA ARG A 207 19.08 -53.73 27.78
C ARG A 207 20.22 -54.08 28.73
N THR A 208 21.33 -54.60 28.22
CA THR A 208 22.46 -55.07 29.04
C THR A 208 23.63 -54.08 29.10
N CYS A 209 23.61 -53.05 28.26
CA CYS A 209 24.66 -52.05 28.09
C CYS A 209 26.07 -52.63 27.84
N ARG A 210 26.17 -53.86 27.30
CA ARG A 210 27.43 -54.53 27.01
C ARG A 210 27.44 -55.08 25.59
N VAL A 211 28.24 -54.48 24.71
CA VAL A 211 28.60 -55.01 23.38
C VAL A 211 30.10 -54.92 23.24
N SER A 212 30.75 -56.03 22.92
CA SER A 212 32.19 -55.99 22.65
C SER A 212 32.48 -55.29 21.32
N ILE A 213 33.67 -54.70 21.21
CA ILE A 213 34.10 -54.04 19.96
C ILE A 213 34.06 -55.00 18.77
N ALA A 214 34.33 -56.30 18.97
CA ALA A 214 34.25 -57.31 17.92
C ALA A 214 32.80 -57.58 17.47
N GLU A 215 31.85 -57.64 18.41
CA GLU A 215 30.42 -57.78 18.10
C GLU A 215 29.86 -56.54 17.41
N TYR A 216 30.25 -55.34 17.86
CA TYR A 216 29.88 -54.08 17.24
C TYR A 216 30.38 -53.97 15.79
N LYS A 217 31.67 -54.28 15.56
CA LYS A 217 32.26 -54.29 14.21
C LYS A 217 31.59 -55.32 13.29
N ALA A 218 31.28 -56.52 13.79
CA ALA A 218 30.59 -57.55 13.02
C ALA A 218 29.15 -57.13 12.63
N LEU A 219 28.41 -56.49 13.55
CA LEU A 219 27.06 -55.98 13.29
C LEU A 219 27.06 -54.83 12.26
N MET A 220 28.03 -53.93 12.32
CA MET A 220 28.16 -52.83 11.35
C MET A 220 28.60 -53.33 9.96
N SER A 221 29.45 -54.36 9.89
CA SER A 221 29.80 -55.01 8.63
C SER A 221 28.59 -55.72 8.00
N LEU A 222 27.77 -56.42 8.79
CA LEU A 222 26.48 -57.01 8.36
C LEU A 222 25.51 -55.94 7.83
N LEU A 223 25.44 -54.77 8.48
CA LEU A 223 24.61 -53.64 8.05
C LEU A 223 25.03 -53.13 6.66
N ASN A 224 26.33 -52.96 6.45
CA ASN A 224 26.89 -52.42 5.21
C ASN A 224 26.75 -53.41 4.03
N HIS A 225 27.11 -54.69 4.24
CA HIS A 225 26.99 -55.73 3.22
C HIS A 225 25.53 -55.96 2.81
N SER A 226 24.63 -56.01 3.81
CA SER A 226 23.19 -56.13 3.59
C SER A 226 22.59 -54.96 2.83
N THR A 227 23.15 -53.74 2.91
CA THR A 227 22.60 -52.57 2.21
C THR A 227 22.95 -52.63 0.71
N ILE A 228 24.15 -53.10 0.38
CA ILE A 228 24.62 -53.24 -1.01
C ILE A 228 23.87 -54.35 -1.75
N GLU A 229 23.70 -55.55 -1.18
CA GLU A 229 22.91 -56.63 -1.83
C GLU A 229 21.43 -56.26 -2.03
N ARG A 230 20.87 -55.38 -1.18
CA ARG A 230 19.44 -55.05 -1.17
C ARG A 230 19.02 -54.01 -2.19
N ILE A 231 19.91 -53.10 -2.58
CA ILE A 231 19.69 -52.18 -3.72
C ILE A 231 19.41 -52.98 -5.01
N ASN A 232 20.02 -54.15 -5.16
CA ASN A 232 19.77 -55.03 -6.32
C ASN A 232 18.45 -55.83 -6.23
N LEU A 233 17.93 -56.11 -5.03
CA LEU A 233 16.67 -56.86 -4.83
C LEU A 233 15.41 -56.05 -5.21
N GLU A 234 15.47 -54.72 -5.08
CA GLU A 234 14.41 -53.78 -5.48
C GLU A 234 13.99 -53.98 -6.94
N HIS A 235 14.98 -54.19 -7.82
CA HIS A 235 14.74 -54.42 -9.25
C HIS A 235 13.97 -55.72 -9.52
N HIS A 236 14.17 -56.75 -8.70
CA HIS A 236 13.58 -58.09 -8.91
C HIS A 236 12.16 -58.25 -8.35
N LEU A 237 11.78 -57.49 -7.33
CA LEU A 237 10.49 -57.65 -6.63
C LEU A 237 9.38 -56.70 -7.14
N LYS A 238 9.68 -55.86 -8.14
CA LYS A 238 8.82 -54.77 -8.66
C LYS A 238 7.44 -55.21 -9.16
N ASN A 239 7.25 -56.50 -9.47
CA ASN A 239 6.01 -57.07 -10.00
C ASN A 239 5.56 -58.36 -9.27
N SER A 240 5.93 -58.53 -7.99
CA SER A 240 5.59 -59.76 -7.25
C SER A 240 4.18 -59.73 -6.63
N ASP A 241 3.49 -60.87 -6.73
CA ASP A 241 2.15 -61.09 -6.17
C ASP A 241 2.17 -61.91 -4.87
N SER A 242 3.35 -62.19 -4.30
CA SER A 242 3.50 -63.00 -3.08
C SER A 242 3.45 -62.14 -1.79
N PRO A 243 2.56 -62.47 -0.82
CA PRO A 243 2.47 -61.76 0.46
C PRO A 243 3.81 -61.64 1.22
N ASP A 244 4.65 -62.67 1.14
CA ASP A 244 5.93 -62.70 1.83
C ASP A 244 6.97 -61.78 1.17
N GLU A 245 6.87 -61.56 -0.14
CA GLU A 245 7.74 -60.62 -0.88
C GLU A 245 7.30 -59.17 -0.65
N CYS A 246 6.01 -58.93 -0.38
CA CYS A 246 5.49 -57.63 0.05
C CYS A 246 5.94 -57.24 1.47
N LEU A 247 5.98 -58.20 2.41
CA LEU A 247 6.45 -57.95 3.78
C LEU A 247 7.93 -57.50 3.80
N MET A 248 8.75 -58.10 2.94
CA MET A 248 10.15 -57.72 2.74
C MET A 248 10.33 -56.30 2.21
N LEU A 249 9.49 -55.87 1.27
CA LEU A 249 9.53 -54.52 0.72
C LEU A 249 9.17 -53.48 1.81
N ALA A 250 8.12 -53.74 2.60
CA ALA A 250 7.67 -52.86 3.68
C ALA A 250 8.73 -52.69 4.80
N MET A 251 9.40 -53.78 5.19
CA MET A 251 10.49 -53.72 6.19
C MET A 251 11.72 -52.96 5.70
N ASN A 252 12.05 -53.05 4.41
CA ASN A 252 13.17 -52.31 3.84
C ASN A 252 12.89 -50.80 3.74
N LEU A 253 11.63 -50.41 3.49
CA LEU A 253 11.21 -49.00 3.44
C LEU A 253 11.32 -48.30 4.78
N MET A 254 10.95 -48.95 5.89
CA MET A 254 11.15 -48.39 7.24
C MET A 254 12.63 -48.08 7.52
N ARG A 255 13.56 -48.85 6.96
CA ARG A 255 15.00 -48.60 7.10
C ARG A 255 15.45 -47.34 6.37
N LEU A 256 14.89 -47.06 5.20
CA LEU A 256 15.15 -45.84 4.43
C LEU A 256 14.59 -44.60 5.14
N THR A 257 13.42 -44.70 5.77
CA THR A 257 12.78 -43.56 6.46
C THR A 257 13.41 -43.22 7.82
N VAL A 258 13.98 -44.21 8.51
CA VAL A 258 14.67 -43.99 9.80
C VAL A 258 16.08 -43.38 9.62
N LEU A 259 16.68 -43.44 8.43
CA LEU A 259 18.07 -42.99 8.20
C LEU A 259 18.23 -41.78 7.27
N PHE A 260 17.21 -41.36 6.52
CA PHE A 260 17.26 -40.17 5.66
C PHE A 260 16.05 -39.27 5.89
N HIS A 261 16.27 -38.03 6.34
CA HIS A 261 15.24 -36.99 6.39
C HIS A 261 15.56 -35.91 5.35
N ALA A 262 15.07 -36.07 4.12
CA ALA A 262 15.08 -35.02 3.11
C ALA A 262 14.05 -35.24 1.98
N GLY A 263 13.34 -34.16 1.65
CA GLY A 263 12.85 -33.69 0.34
C GLY A 263 12.54 -34.63 -0.84
N PRO A 264 13.49 -35.35 -1.47
CA PRO A 264 13.29 -35.80 -2.86
C PRO A 264 12.45 -37.07 -3.08
N LEU A 265 11.77 -37.65 -2.08
CA LEU A 265 11.15 -38.99 -2.20
C LEU A 265 9.65 -39.01 -2.54
N PHE A 266 9.02 -37.87 -2.79
CA PHE A 266 7.56 -37.73 -3.02
C PHE A 266 6.99 -38.75 -4.02
N THR A 267 7.62 -38.90 -5.19
CA THR A 267 7.16 -39.80 -6.27
C THR A 267 7.31 -41.29 -5.94
N ILE A 268 8.32 -41.64 -5.13
CA ILE A 268 8.65 -43.03 -4.79
C ILE A 268 7.69 -43.53 -3.69
N VAL A 269 7.41 -42.70 -2.68
CA VAL A 269 6.51 -43.04 -1.57
C VAL A 269 5.07 -43.24 -2.04
N ILE A 270 4.53 -42.36 -2.90
CA ILE A 270 3.17 -42.50 -3.45
C ILE A 270 3.02 -43.76 -4.32
N SER A 271 4.00 -44.03 -5.20
CA SER A 271 3.97 -45.19 -6.11
C SER A 271 3.98 -46.51 -5.34
N VAL A 272 4.70 -46.55 -4.21
CA VAL A 272 4.83 -47.72 -3.34
C VAL A 272 3.58 -47.95 -2.48
N ILE A 273 3.00 -46.91 -1.87
CA ILE A 273 1.78 -47.01 -1.06
C ILE A 273 0.59 -47.44 -1.93
N SER A 274 0.47 -46.89 -3.14
CA SER A 274 -0.60 -47.26 -4.09
C SER A 274 -0.52 -48.74 -4.52
N ARG A 275 0.70 -49.29 -4.63
CA ARG A 275 0.95 -50.71 -4.97
C ARG A 275 0.70 -51.66 -3.79
N LEU A 276 1.13 -51.29 -2.57
CA LEU A 276 0.79 -52.02 -1.34
C LEU A 276 -0.73 -52.11 -1.14
N ARG A 277 -1.46 -51.03 -1.41
CA ARG A 277 -2.93 -51.01 -1.40
C ARG A 277 -3.54 -51.97 -2.43
N ASN A 278 -3.02 -52.01 -3.65
CA ASN A 278 -3.52 -52.89 -4.70
C ASN A 278 -3.22 -54.38 -4.42
N ALA A 279 -2.14 -54.69 -3.72
CA ALA A 279 -1.83 -56.04 -3.25
C ALA A 279 -2.75 -56.45 -2.08
N LEU A 280 -2.97 -55.57 -1.11
CA LEU A 280 -3.87 -55.78 0.04
C LEU A 280 -5.35 -55.91 -0.37
N LYS A 281 -5.78 -55.18 -1.41
CA LYS A 281 -7.14 -55.31 -1.98
C LYS A 281 -7.43 -56.70 -2.58
N ARG A 282 -6.42 -57.46 -3.02
CA ARG A 282 -6.60 -58.78 -3.67
C ARG A 282 -6.59 -59.96 -2.70
N THR A 283 -6.09 -59.79 -1.47
CA THR A 283 -6.03 -60.84 -0.44
C THR A 283 -6.98 -60.59 0.74
N THR A 284 -7.51 -59.37 0.88
CA THR A 284 -8.29 -58.78 2.00
C THR A 284 -7.46 -58.45 3.25
N LEU A 285 -7.76 -57.32 3.89
CA LEU A 285 -6.98 -56.80 5.02
C LEU A 285 -6.98 -57.76 6.23
N LYS A 286 -8.09 -58.46 6.46
CA LYS A 286 -8.26 -59.40 7.58
C LYS A 286 -7.35 -60.63 7.47
N SER A 287 -7.18 -61.20 6.27
CA SER A 287 -6.32 -62.37 6.06
C SER A 287 -4.82 -62.02 6.14
N PHE A 288 -4.42 -60.82 5.70
CA PHE A 288 -3.06 -60.32 5.84
C PHE A 288 -2.65 -60.14 7.32
N ILE A 289 -3.61 -59.75 8.17
CA ILE A 289 -3.41 -59.52 9.61
C ILE A 289 -3.37 -60.84 10.40
N GLU A 290 -4.18 -61.84 10.04
CA GLU A 290 -4.13 -63.17 10.66
C GLU A 290 -2.80 -63.90 10.41
N ILE A 291 -2.09 -63.57 9.32
CA ILE A 291 -0.79 -64.18 8.96
C ILE A 291 0.40 -63.51 9.67
N SER A 292 0.38 -62.20 9.95
CA SER A 292 1.50 -61.51 10.62
C SER A 292 1.06 -60.30 11.47
N PRO A 293 0.96 -60.46 12.81
CA PRO A 293 0.57 -59.39 13.74
C PRO A 293 1.53 -58.21 13.83
N GLU A 294 2.78 -58.34 13.37
CA GLU A 294 3.73 -57.22 13.30
C GLU A 294 3.53 -56.35 12.05
N GLY A 295 2.90 -56.90 10.99
CA GLY A 295 2.62 -56.20 9.73
C GLY A 295 1.64 -55.04 9.89
N ILE A 296 0.71 -55.10 10.86
CA ILE A 296 -0.24 -54.00 11.11
C ILE A 296 0.44 -52.79 11.73
N ASN A 297 1.48 -52.98 12.55
CA ASN A 297 2.26 -51.87 13.11
C ASN A 297 3.04 -51.11 12.03
N LEU A 298 3.59 -51.85 11.07
CA LEU A 298 4.26 -51.30 9.90
C LEU A 298 3.31 -50.50 9.01
N TYR A 299 2.11 -51.04 8.79
CA TYR A 299 1.08 -50.40 7.99
C TYR A 299 0.56 -49.12 8.64
N ILE A 300 0.34 -49.14 9.96
CA ILE A 300 0.01 -47.97 10.78
C ILE A 300 1.10 -46.88 10.66
N TRP A 301 2.38 -47.26 10.75
CA TRP A 301 3.50 -46.32 10.62
C TRP A 301 3.61 -45.68 9.23
N ALA A 302 3.37 -46.46 8.17
CA ALA A 302 3.36 -45.94 6.81
C ALA A 302 2.22 -44.93 6.58
N CYS A 303 1.05 -45.15 7.18
CA CYS A 303 -0.07 -44.21 7.15
C CYS A 303 0.26 -42.91 7.91
N PHE A 304 0.95 -43.01 9.06
CA PHE A 304 1.43 -41.85 9.81
C PHE A 304 2.42 -40.99 9.02
N ILE A 305 3.41 -41.61 8.35
CA ILE A 305 4.38 -40.88 7.50
C ILE A 305 3.69 -40.18 6.33
N GLY A 306 2.66 -40.81 5.75
CA GLY A 306 1.82 -40.17 4.73
C GLY A 306 1.15 -38.89 5.25
N LEU A 307 0.65 -38.89 6.49
CA LEU A 307 -0.08 -37.76 7.07
C LEU A 307 0.76 -36.52 7.36
N VAL A 308 2.09 -36.66 7.53
CA VAL A 308 3.00 -35.54 7.83
C VAL A 308 3.58 -34.88 6.56
N ASN A 309 3.28 -35.44 5.38
CA ASN A 309 3.66 -34.87 4.09
C ASN A 309 2.57 -33.92 3.57
N ASP A 310 2.95 -33.06 2.64
CA ASP A 310 2.10 -31.96 2.18
C ASP A 310 1.09 -32.41 1.10
N PHE A 311 0.15 -33.27 1.48
CA PHE A 311 -0.91 -33.80 0.61
C PHE A 311 -2.18 -32.93 0.61
N ASP A 312 -3.05 -33.08 -0.37
CA ASP A 312 -4.39 -32.46 -0.39
C ASP A 312 -5.34 -33.05 0.68
N ASN A 313 -6.47 -32.38 0.89
CA ASN A 313 -7.40 -32.69 1.98
C ASN A 313 -8.12 -34.04 1.80
N GLU A 314 -8.45 -34.44 0.58
CA GLU A 314 -9.08 -35.75 0.30
C GLU A 314 -8.12 -36.90 0.61
N ASN A 315 -6.85 -36.79 0.19
CA ASN A 315 -5.85 -37.81 0.46
C ASN A 315 -5.51 -37.90 1.95
N ARG A 316 -5.45 -36.76 2.69
CA ARG A 316 -5.26 -36.79 4.15
C ARG A 316 -6.45 -37.41 4.89
N ALA A 317 -7.69 -37.07 4.51
CA ALA A 317 -8.89 -37.69 5.07
C ALA A 317 -8.92 -39.21 4.84
N TYR A 318 -8.54 -39.64 3.64
CA TYR A 318 -8.41 -41.05 3.28
C TYR A 318 -7.34 -41.79 4.11
N PHE A 319 -6.19 -41.18 4.39
CA PHE A 319 -5.17 -41.78 5.27
C PHE A 319 -5.62 -41.87 6.74
N ILE A 320 -6.42 -40.92 7.22
CA ILE A 320 -6.99 -40.95 8.58
C ILE A 320 -7.99 -42.09 8.72
N GLU A 321 -8.82 -42.32 7.70
CA GLU A 321 -9.80 -43.41 7.68
C GLU A 321 -9.10 -44.78 7.65
N MET A 322 -8.06 -44.93 6.83
CA MET A 322 -7.23 -46.14 6.79
C MET A 322 -6.53 -46.42 8.13
N LEU A 323 -5.99 -45.37 8.77
CA LEU A 323 -5.34 -45.46 10.07
C LEU A 323 -6.34 -45.84 11.17
N SER A 324 -7.54 -45.25 11.17
CA SER A 324 -8.61 -45.60 12.11
C SER A 324 -9.05 -47.05 11.93
N SER A 325 -9.28 -47.50 10.70
CA SER A 325 -9.66 -48.88 10.39
C SER A 325 -8.58 -49.89 10.82
N ALA A 326 -7.30 -49.58 10.62
CA ALA A 326 -6.19 -50.41 11.08
C ALA A 326 -6.11 -50.48 12.61
N MET A 327 -6.37 -49.38 13.31
CA MET A 327 -6.37 -49.32 14.78
C MET A 327 -7.56 -50.07 15.39
N ASP A 328 -8.77 -49.90 14.83
CA ASP A 328 -9.97 -50.61 15.27
C ASP A 328 -9.85 -52.13 15.04
N THR A 329 -9.22 -52.54 13.94
CA THR A 329 -8.94 -53.96 13.67
C THR A 329 -7.90 -54.55 14.63
N LYS A 330 -6.91 -53.75 15.06
CA LYS A 330 -5.84 -54.22 15.94
C LYS A 330 -6.26 -54.36 17.40
N TYR A 331 -7.09 -53.45 17.90
CA TYR A 331 -7.43 -53.37 19.31
C TYR A 331 -8.87 -53.76 19.65
N GLU A 332 -9.75 -53.93 18.64
CA GLU A 332 -11.22 -54.03 18.79
C GLU A 332 -11.83 -52.81 19.51
N GLU A 333 -12.98 -52.31 19.04
CA GLU A 333 -13.53 -51.00 19.46
C GLU A 333 -13.70 -50.85 20.98
N SER A 334 -13.99 -51.94 21.71
CA SER A 334 -14.20 -51.93 23.16
C SER A 334 -12.93 -52.01 24.00
N SER A 335 -11.77 -52.23 23.39
CA SER A 335 -10.49 -52.50 24.08
C SER A 335 -9.48 -51.37 23.92
N TRP A 336 -9.90 -50.23 23.35
CA TRP A 336 -9.14 -49.00 23.40
C TRP A 336 -8.97 -48.54 24.86
N PRO A 337 -7.75 -48.16 25.30
CA PRO A 337 -7.57 -47.52 26.60
C PRO A 337 -8.43 -46.25 26.73
N GLU A 338 -9.05 -46.05 27.89
CA GLU A 338 -9.99 -44.95 28.11
C GLU A 338 -9.33 -43.59 27.83
N GLY A 339 -9.93 -42.81 26.93
CA GLY A 339 -9.42 -41.50 26.50
C GLY A 339 -8.39 -41.52 25.36
N TRP A 340 -7.78 -42.67 25.01
CA TRP A 340 -6.79 -42.74 23.93
C TRP A 340 -7.37 -42.49 22.54
N ARG A 341 -8.57 -43.02 22.26
CA ARG A 341 -9.27 -42.79 20.97
C ARG A 341 -9.47 -41.30 20.75
N THR A 342 -10.03 -40.62 21.75
CA THR A 342 -10.28 -39.18 21.72
C THR A 342 -8.99 -38.36 21.68
N GLN A 343 -7.97 -38.69 22.49
CA GLN A 343 -6.71 -37.94 22.54
C GLN A 343 -5.86 -38.11 21.27
N THR A 344 -5.83 -39.31 20.69
CA THR A 344 -5.11 -39.57 19.44
C THR A 344 -5.85 -38.95 18.26
N LEU A 345 -7.19 -39.02 18.24
CA LEU A 345 -8.00 -38.29 17.24
C LEU A 345 -7.89 -36.77 17.40
N ASP A 346 -7.83 -36.24 18.62
CA ASP A 346 -7.64 -34.81 18.88
C ASP A 346 -6.22 -34.35 18.55
N MET A 347 -5.20 -35.19 18.80
CA MET A 347 -3.82 -34.93 18.39
C MET A 347 -3.67 -34.98 16.86
N LEU A 348 -4.23 -36.00 16.21
CA LEU A 348 -4.25 -36.12 14.74
C LEU A 348 -5.03 -34.97 14.10
N ARG A 349 -6.18 -34.58 14.67
CA ARG A 349 -6.90 -33.37 14.30
C ARG A 349 -6.04 -32.13 14.54
N SER A 350 -5.31 -32.02 15.64
CA SER A 350 -4.41 -30.87 15.89
C SER A 350 -3.25 -30.78 14.90
N PHE A 351 -2.85 -31.88 14.25
CA PHE A 351 -1.89 -31.86 13.14
C PHE A 351 -2.52 -31.42 11.82
N ILE A 352 -3.78 -31.75 11.58
CA ILE A 352 -4.58 -31.22 10.46
C ILE A 352 -4.89 -29.72 10.68
N TRP A 353 -4.91 -29.26 11.93
CA TRP A 353 -5.38 -27.94 12.34
C TRP A 353 -4.36 -27.17 13.21
N SER A 354 -3.06 -27.41 13.02
CA SER A 354 -2.04 -26.69 13.78
C SER A 354 -2.05 -25.21 13.39
N ASP A 355 -1.64 -24.28 14.27
CA ASP A 355 -1.57 -22.85 13.94
C ASP A 355 -0.70 -22.59 12.69
N THR A 356 0.24 -23.48 12.38
CA THR A 356 1.02 -23.45 11.14
C THR A 356 0.19 -23.87 9.93
N VAL A 357 -0.71 -24.84 10.05
CA VAL A 357 -1.67 -25.23 9.00
C VAL A 357 -2.77 -24.20 8.84
N LEU A 358 -3.31 -23.62 9.92
CA LEU A 358 -4.26 -22.50 9.84
C LEU A 358 -3.62 -21.24 9.27
N THR A 359 -2.35 -20.96 9.59
CA THR A 359 -1.59 -19.85 8.97
C THR A 359 -1.27 -20.14 7.50
N ARG A 360 -1.01 -21.40 7.14
CA ARG A 360 -0.74 -21.79 5.76
C ARG A 360 -2.01 -21.85 4.89
N LEU A 361 -3.11 -22.40 5.41
CA LEU A 361 -4.44 -22.35 4.79
C LEU A 361 -4.94 -20.91 4.69
N TYR A 362 -4.61 -20.06 5.66
CA TYR A 362 -4.81 -18.61 5.56
C TYR A 362 -4.03 -18.01 4.40
N PHE A 363 -2.72 -18.31 4.25
CA PHE A 363 -1.91 -17.82 3.13
C PHE A 363 -2.35 -18.40 1.77
N GLU A 364 -2.73 -19.67 1.70
CA GLU A 364 -3.22 -20.32 0.49
C GLU A 364 -4.62 -19.79 0.10
N ALA A 365 -5.51 -19.57 1.07
CA ALA A 365 -6.79 -18.89 0.84
C ALA A 365 -6.57 -17.47 0.31
N CYS A 366 -5.62 -16.70 0.88
CA CYS A 366 -5.25 -15.38 0.38
C CYS A 366 -4.66 -15.42 -1.04
N HIS A 367 -3.80 -16.41 -1.36
CA HIS A 367 -3.25 -16.57 -2.71
C HIS A 367 -4.29 -17.05 -3.74
N MET A 368 -5.25 -17.88 -3.35
CA MET A 368 -6.36 -18.29 -4.22
C MET A 368 -7.30 -17.12 -4.53
N ILE A 369 -7.56 -16.25 -3.54
CA ILE A 369 -8.27 -14.98 -3.72
C ILE A 369 -7.53 -14.06 -4.71
N GLU A 370 -6.20 -14.01 -4.63
CA GLU A 370 -5.35 -13.22 -5.52
C GLU A 370 -5.30 -13.79 -6.96
N ALA A 371 -5.34 -15.10 -7.12
CA ALA A 371 -5.42 -15.79 -8.41
C ALA A 371 -6.79 -15.58 -9.11
N LEU A 372 -7.90 -15.62 -8.36
CA LEU A 372 -9.25 -15.32 -8.88
C LEU A 372 -9.35 -13.88 -9.41
N ARG A 373 -8.72 -12.93 -8.71
CA ARG A 373 -8.70 -11.50 -9.09
C ARG A 373 -7.91 -11.22 -10.37
N THR A 374 -6.87 -12.00 -10.65
CA THR A 374 -5.97 -11.76 -11.79
C THR A 374 -6.44 -12.42 -13.09
N THR A 375 -7.28 -13.47 -13.03
CA THR A 375 -7.62 -14.28 -14.21
C THR A 375 -9.13 -14.37 -14.51
N ASN A 376 -10.01 -13.95 -13.60
CA ASN A 376 -11.48 -14.00 -13.73
C ASN A 376 -12.08 -15.41 -14.02
N GLU A 377 -11.27 -16.46 -13.94
CA GLU A 377 -11.65 -17.87 -14.05
C GLU A 377 -11.23 -18.61 -12.76
N PRO A 378 -12.00 -19.62 -12.30
CA PRO A 378 -11.58 -20.44 -11.17
C PRO A 378 -10.31 -21.24 -11.52
N PRO A 379 -9.40 -21.50 -10.56
CA PRO A 379 -8.27 -22.40 -10.76
C PRO A 379 -8.74 -23.76 -11.29
N ARG A 380 -7.93 -24.41 -12.16
CA ARG A 380 -8.28 -25.60 -12.97
C ARG A 380 -8.87 -26.82 -12.22
N ASP A 381 -8.84 -26.83 -10.90
CA ASP A 381 -9.23 -27.96 -10.05
C ASP A 381 -10.61 -27.79 -9.35
N PHE A 382 -11.35 -26.71 -9.61
CA PHE A 382 -12.68 -26.46 -8.99
C PHE A 382 -13.82 -26.45 -10.01
N HIS A 383 -14.99 -26.96 -9.61
CA HIS A 383 -16.14 -27.20 -10.49
C HIS A 383 -17.16 -26.06 -10.51
N SER A 384 -17.10 -25.10 -9.58
CA SER A 384 -17.95 -23.91 -9.56
C SER A 384 -17.24 -22.65 -9.01
N LYS A 385 -17.81 -21.47 -9.29
CA LYS A 385 -17.30 -20.18 -8.78
C LYS A 385 -17.53 -19.97 -7.27
N ASP A 386 -18.40 -20.77 -6.65
CA ASP A 386 -18.81 -20.59 -5.25
C ASP A 386 -17.98 -21.43 -4.25
N GLU A 387 -17.25 -22.45 -4.73
CA GLU A 387 -16.42 -23.34 -3.91
C GLU A 387 -15.28 -22.62 -3.14
N PRO A 388 -14.56 -21.65 -3.72
CA PRO A 388 -13.54 -20.89 -2.99
C PRO A 388 -14.12 -20.07 -1.84
N ALA A 389 -15.31 -19.48 -2.01
CA ALA A 389 -16.00 -18.69 -0.99
C ALA A 389 -16.42 -19.55 0.22
N LEU A 390 -16.89 -20.77 -0.04
CA LEU A 390 -17.25 -21.75 0.99
C LEU A 390 -16.04 -22.22 1.79
N MET A 391 -14.88 -22.39 1.13
CA MET A 391 -13.62 -22.76 1.80
C MET A 391 -13.10 -21.63 2.70
N VAL A 392 -13.20 -20.36 2.24
CA VAL A 392 -12.81 -19.18 3.04
C VAL A 392 -13.73 -19.01 4.26
N GLN A 393 -15.04 -19.20 4.10
CA GLN A 393 -16.00 -19.16 5.20
C GLN A 393 -15.70 -20.27 6.24
N ALA A 394 -15.35 -21.47 5.79
CA ALA A 394 -14.97 -22.56 6.68
C ALA A 394 -13.70 -22.23 7.49
N VAL A 395 -12.67 -21.63 6.86
CA VAL A 395 -11.44 -21.20 7.56
C VAL A 395 -11.73 -20.07 8.55
N HIS A 396 -12.61 -19.13 8.20
CA HIS A 396 -13.05 -18.07 9.11
C HIS A 396 -13.76 -18.63 10.35
N ASP A 397 -14.73 -19.54 10.17
CA ASP A 397 -15.50 -20.12 11.27
C ASP A 397 -14.62 -20.96 12.20
N LEU A 398 -13.60 -21.64 11.65
CA LEU A 398 -12.59 -22.39 12.41
C LEU A 398 -11.70 -21.48 13.29
N ILE A 399 -11.30 -20.30 12.80
CA ILE A 399 -10.51 -19.33 13.57
C ILE A 399 -11.35 -18.72 14.71
N ILE A 400 -12.63 -18.45 14.46
CA ILE A 400 -13.59 -17.99 15.47
C ILE A 400 -13.76 -19.04 16.58
N GLU A 401 -13.89 -20.32 16.21
CA GLU A 401 -14.05 -21.41 17.17
C GLU A 401 -12.80 -21.63 18.03
N SER A 402 -11.60 -21.55 17.42
CA SER A 402 -10.32 -21.56 18.14
C SER A 402 -10.24 -20.40 19.14
N ARG A 403 -10.59 -19.18 18.71
CA ARG A 403 -10.62 -17.99 19.58
C ARG A 403 -11.55 -18.16 20.78
N LYS A 404 -12.75 -18.72 20.57
CA LYS A 404 -13.72 -19.00 21.65
C LYS A 404 -13.12 -19.95 22.68
N ARG A 405 -12.50 -21.04 22.22
CA ARG A 405 -11.85 -22.04 23.07
C ARG A 405 -10.74 -21.44 23.94
N TYR A 406 -9.93 -20.53 23.40
CA TYR A 406 -8.87 -19.86 24.18
C TYR A 406 -9.38 -18.74 25.10
N LYS A 407 -10.51 -18.08 24.78
CA LYS A 407 -11.21 -17.16 25.71
C LYS A 407 -11.75 -17.89 26.94
N ASP A 408 -12.37 -19.06 26.73
CA ASP A 408 -12.90 -19.87 27.83
C ASP A 408 -11.75 -20.38 28.71
N ARG A 409 -10.62 -20.75 28.09
CA ARG A 409 -9.40 -21.15 28.80
C ARG A 409 -8.79 -20.00 29.61
N LEU A 410 -8.77 -18.77 29.07
CA LEU A 410 -8.29 -17.55 29.74
C LEU A 410 -9.01 -17.29 31.08
N ALA A 411 -10.32 -17.59 31.15
CA ALA A 411 -11.11 -17.43 32.37
C ALA A 411 -10.70 -18.40 33.49
N SER A 412 -10.17 -19.57 33.13
CA SER A 412 -9.68 -20.60 34.08
C SER A 412 -8.20 -20.44 34.46
N CYS A 413 -7.46 -19.54 33.81
CA CYS A 413 -6.02 -19.37 34.02
C CYS A 413 -5.71 -18.62 35.33
N ARG A 414 -5.04 -19.30 36.26
CA ARG A 414 -4.67 -18.72 37.57
C ARG A 414 -3.33 -17.98 37.60
N ASN A 415 -2.46 -18.19 36.60
CA ASN A 415 -1.17 -17.50 36.53
C ASN A 415 -1.12 -16.54 35.32
N LYS A 416 -0.33 -15.47 35.48
CA LYS A 416 -0.21 -14.37 34.51
C LYS A 416 0.29 -14.84 33.13
N ARG A 417 1.19 -15.82 33.10
CA ARG A 417 1.85 -16.27 31.87
C ARG A 417 0.94 -17.09 30.94
N SER A 418 0.12 -17.97 31.52
CA SER A 418 -0.93 -18.69 30.78
C SER A 418 -2.03 -17.75 30.30
N ARG A 419 -2.31 -16.70 31.08
CA ARG A 419 -3.18 -15.60 30.64
C ARG A 419 -2.59 -14.87 29.44
N ASP A 420 -1.35 -14.42 29.53
CA ASP A 420 -0.66 -13.70 28.43
C ASP A 420 -0.58 -14.54 27.15
N TYR A 421 -0.30 -15.85 27.25
CA TYR A 421 -0.30 -16.76 26.09
C TYR A 421 -1.69 -16.91 25.46
N CYS A 422 -2.73 -17.16 26.26
CA CYS A 422 -4.11 -17.18 25.73
C CYS A 422 -4.48 -15.83 25.12
N GLN A 423 -4.01 -14.72 25.70
CA GLN A 423 -4.24 -13.37 25.20
C GLN A 423 -3.55 -13.16 23.85
N VAL A 424 -2.29 -13.57 23.69
CA VAL A 424 -1.58 -13.52 22.40
C VAL A 424 -2.31 -14.35 21.34
N VAL A 425 -2.71 -15.59 21.63
CA VAL A 425 -3.46 -16.43 20.67
C VAL A 425 -4.83 -15.83 20.32
N ILE A 426 -5.52 -15.21 21.29
CA ILE A 426 -6.77 -14.47 21.06
C ILE A 426 -6.49 -13.24 20.17
N TRP A 427 -5.36 -12.55 20.35
CA TRP A 427 -4.98 -11.38 19.55
C TRP A 427 -4.55 -11.75 18.14
N THR A 428 -3.77 -12.82 17.97
CA THR A 428 -3.36 -13.35 16.66
C THR A 428 -4.56 -13.89 15.89
N SER A 429 -5.48 -14.61 16.54
CA SER A 429 -6.74 -15.02 15.90
C SER A 429 -7.65 -13.83 15.57
N ILE A 430 -7.69 -12.76 16.38
CA ILE A 430 -8.37 -11.51 16.02
C ILE A 430 -7.75 -10.87 14.77
N ALA A 431 -6.42 -10.83 14.70
CA ALA A 431 -5.71 -10.28 13.54
C ALA A 431 -5.97 -11.12 12.28
N GLN A 432 -5.83 -12.44 12.36
CA GLN A 432 -6.11 -13.36 11.25
C GLN A 432 -7.57 -13.35 10.82
N THR A 433 -8.53 -13.29 11.76
CA THR A 433 -9.97 -13.15 11.45
C THR A 433 -10.22 -11.82 10.76
N LYS A 434 -9.66 -10.71 11.25
CA LYS A 434 -9.81 -9.39 10.62
C LYS A 434 -9.21 -9.37 9.22
N SER A 435 -8.07 -10.02 9.01
CA SER A 435 -7.43 -10.09 7.72
C SER A 435 -8.13 -11.05 6.75
N LEU A 436 -8.63 -12.20 7.20
CA LEU A 436 -9.50 -13.08 6.38
C LEU A 436 -10.81 -12.40 6.06
N LEU A 437 -11.44 -11.72 7.02
CA LEU A 437 -12.66 -10.94 6.77
C LEU A 437 -12.36 -9.79 5.82
N TRP A 438 -11.20 -9.13 5.92
CA TRP A 438 -10.73 -8.12 4.97
C TRP A 438 -10.52 -8.71 3.57
N TRP A 439 -9.82 -9.85 3.43
CA TRP A 439 -9.61 -10.55 2.16
C TRP A 439 -10.90 -11.14 1.59
N GLN A 440 -11.80 -11.66 2.42
CA GLN A 440 -13.12 -12.17 2.05
C GLN A 440 -14.05 -11.02 1.67
N THR A 441 -13.94 -9.85 2.31
CA THR A 441 -14.61 -8.61 1.87
C THR A 441 -14.00 -8.10 0.57
N MET A 442 -12.71 -8.32 0.30
CA MET A 442 -12.06 -8.00 -0.98
C MET A 442 -12.29 -9.04 -2.10
N ALA A 443 -12.65 -10.28 -1.76
CA ALA A 443 -12.87 -11.41 -2.70
C ALA A 443 -14.35 -11.68 -2.99
N LEU A 444 -15.22 -11.48 -2.00
CA LEU A 444 -16.68 -11.47 -2.11
C LEU A 444 -17.22 -10.07 -2.38
N SER A 445 -16.40 -9.02 -2.22
CA SER A 445 -16.51 -7.98 -3.22
C SER A 445 -16.09 -8.65 -4.52
N ASP A 446 -17.07 -9.05 -5.34
CA ASP A 446 -17.05 -8.50 -6.69
C ASP A 446 -16.45 -7.12 -6.52
N ALA A 447 -15.26 -6.85 -7.06
CA ALA A 447 -14.82 -5.46 -7.14
C ALA A 447 -15.96 -4.83 -7.93
N GLU A 448 -16.94 -4.29 -7.18
CA GLU A 448 -18.17 -3.74 -7.71
C GLU A 448 -17.57 -2.74 -8.66
N VAL A 449 -17.70 -3.03 -9.96
CA VAL A 449 -17.01 -2.25 -10.98
C VAL A 449 -17.52 -0.85 -10.74
N PHE A 450 -16.71 -0.04 -10.06
CA PHE A 450 -17.20 1.22 -9.52
C PHE A 450 -17.51 2.01 -10.76
N SER A 451 -18.78 2.25 -10.99
CA SER A 451 -19.23 2.78 -12.26
C SER A 451 -20.05 4.01 -12.02
N VAL A 452 -19.82 4.97 -12.89
CA VAL A 452 -20.52 6.25 -12.89
C VAL A 452 -21.21 6.35 -14.23
N ALA A 453 -22.54 6.46 -14.21
CA ALA A 453 -23.38 6.44 -15.41
C ALA A 453 -23.11 5.19 -16.31
N GLY A 454 -22.86 4.03 -15.69
CA GLY A 454 -22.58 2.77 -16.40
C GLY A 454 -21.17 2.68 -17.01
N ILE A 455 -20.31 3.66 -16.77
CA ILE A 455 -18.91 3.67 -17.20
C ILE A 455 -18.06 3.19 -16.03
N GLU A 456 -17.30 2.11 -16.23
CA GLU A 456 -16.27 1.65 -15.31
C GLU A 456 -15.26 2.78 -15.01
N VAL A 457 -15.10 3.07 -13.72
CA VAL A 457 -14.13 4.02 -13.20
C VAL A 457 -12.85 3.27 -12.85
N ILE A 458 -11.77 3.65 -13.51
CA ILE A 458 -10.44 3.12 -13.25
C ILE A 458 -9.98 3.63 -11.88
N GLN A 459 -9.55 2.69 -11.04
CA GLN A 459 -9.03 2.96 -9.72
C GLN A 459 -7.59 2.46 -9.60
N LYS A 460 -6.80 3.13 -8.77
CA LYS A 460 -5.44 2.71 -8.41
C LYS A 460 -5.25 2.75 -6.90
N ARG A 461 -4.25 2.05 -6.39
CA ARG A 461 -3.89 2.14 -4.96
C ARG A 461 -3.36 3.55 -4.65
N ILE A 462 -3.85 4.14 -3.57
CA ILE A 462 -3.35 5.42 -3.05
C ILE A 462 -1.94 5.22 -2.43
N THR A 463 -1.14 6.28 -2.35
CA THR A 463 0.17 6.22 -1.71
C THR A 463 0.00 5.78 -0.25
N SER A 464 0.80 4.79 0.18
CA SER A 464 0.63 4.16 1.50
C SER A 464 0.84 5.17 2.64
N ILE A 465 0.13 4.99 3.75
CA ILE A 465 0.40 5.73 4.99
C ILE A 465 1.76 5.36 5.62
N ASP A 466 2.40 4.28 5.16
CA ASP A 466 3.77 3.91 5.55
C ASP A 466 4.85 4.66 4.75
N ASP A 467 4.46 5.45 3.75
CA ASP A 467 5.40 6.28 3.00
C ASP A 467 6.12 7.27 3.95
N PRO A 468 7.45 7.49 3.82
CA PRO A 468 8.19 8.41 4.68
C PRO A 468 7.63 9.84 4.74
N HIS A 469 6.88 10.24 3.72
CA HIS A 469 6.23 11.55 3.64
C HIS A 469 4.82 11.58 4.27
N ALA A 470 4.22 10.42 4.55
CA ALA A 470 2.93 10.33 5.22
C ALA A 470 3.07 10.72 6.70
N LYS A 471 2.29 11.69 7.16
CA LYS A 471 2.23 12.11 8.57
C LYS A 471 1.05 11.47 9.29
N SER A 472 0.81 10.18 9.05
CA SER A 472 -0.32 9.46 9.65
C SER A 472 -0.10 9.23 11.15
N THR A 473 -1.19 9.33 11.92
CA THR A 473 -1.20 8.95 13.34
C THR A 473 -2.25 7.89 13.55
N ALA A 474 -2.00 6.96 14.49
CA ALA A 474 -2.96 5.90 14.77
C ALA A 474 -4.34 6.48 15.14
N LEU A 475 -5.40 5.91 14.55
CA LEU A 475 -6.78 6.29 14.87
C LEU A 475 -7.05 6.02 16.34
N SER A 476 -7.39 7.06 17.09
CA SER A 476 -7.65 6.96 18.53
C SER A 476 -8.65 8.02 18.94
N SER A 477 -9.91 7.61 19.04
CA SER A 477 -10.98 8.50 19.50
C SER A 477 -10.69 9.03 20.90
N SER A 478 -10.67 10.36 21.04
CA SER A 478 -10.37 11.02 22.32
C SER A 478 -11.01 12.41 22.36
N SER A 479 -11.29 12.89 23.57
CA SER A 479 -11.80 14.25 23.81
C SER A 479 -10.85 14.94 24.78
N THR A 480 -10.21 16.02 24.33
CA THR A 480 -9.25 16.79 25.15
C THR A 480 -9.64 18.26 25.19
N THR A 481 -9.55 18.90 26.35
CA THR A 481 -9.73 20.36 26.46
C THR A 481 -8.37 21.05 26.32
N LEU A 482 -8.21 21.83 25.26
CA LEU A 482 -7.11 22.75 25.05
C LEU A 482 -7.39 24.04 25.83
N PRO A 483 -6.55 24.42 26.80
CA PRO A 483 -6.76 25.65 27.56
C PRO A 483 -6.55 26.89 26.67
N LYS A 484 -7.15 28.02 27.05
CA LYS A 484 -6.83 29.31 26.45
C LYS A 484 -5.32 29.58 26.50
N GLY A 485 -4.74 29.99 25.38
CA GLY A 485 -3.31 30.19 25.20
C GLY A 485 -2.52 28.92 24.84
N PHE A 486 -3.18 27.76 24.71
CA PHE A 486 -2.54 26.54 24.22
C PHE A 486 -1.91 26.78 22.85
N LYS A 487 -0.68 26.30 22.67
CA LYS A 487 0.04 26.30 21.40
C LYS A 487 0.54 24.89 21.12
N LYS A 488 0.43 24.43 19.86
CA LYS A 488 1.01 23.15 19.43
C LYS A 488 2.53 23.14 19.64
N ASP A 489 3.17 24.26 19.33
CA ASP A 489 4.57 24.54 19.61
C ASP A 489 4.79 26.08 19.74
N PRO A 490 5.95 26.56 20.23
CA PRO A 490 6.17 27.98 20.49
C PRO A 490 6.03 28.92 19.29
N SER A 491 6.28 28.44 18.05
CA SER A 491 6.21 29.27 16.84
C SER A 491 4.77 29.49 16.35
N ARG A 492 3.80 28.71 16.84
CA ARG A 492 2.41 28.69 16.38
C ARG A 492 1.50 29.71 17.08
N ARG A 493 0.35 29.97 16.45
CA ARG A 493 -0.78 30.70 17.04
C ARG A 493 -1.30 29.96 18.27
N GLY A 494 -1.65 30.73 19.31
CA GLY A 494 -2.31 30.18 20.50
C GLY A 494 -3.84 30.21 20.37
N PHE A 495 -4.53 29.24 20.97
CA PHE A 495 -5.99 29.25 21.03
C PHE A 495 -6.50 30.41 21.89
N GLU A 496 -7.33 31.31 21.33
CA GLU A 496 -7.83 32.48 22.05
C GLU A 496 -8.95 32.16 23.05
N ALA A 497 -9.61 31.01 22.87
CA ALA A 497 -10.63 30.46 23.75
C ALA A 497 -10.27 29.03 24.15
N ALA A 498 -10.69 28.62 25.36
CA ALA A 498 -10.61 27.23 25.75
C ALA A 498 -11.47 26.38 24.78
N THR A 499 -10.91 25.29 24.27
CA THR A 499 -11.47 24.54 23.14
C THR A 499 -11.46 23.05 23.43
N ILE A 500 -12.58 22.37 23.22
CA ILE A 500 -12.63 20.91 23.22
C ILE A 500 -12.23 20.42 21.83
N TRP A 501 -11.25 19.53 21.78
CA TRP A 501 -10.83 18.78 20.61
C TRP A 501 -11.30 17.33 20.75
N ASP A 502 -12.38 17.00 20.04
CA ASP A 502 -12.88 15.65 19.87
C ASP A 502 -12.23 15.05 18.62
N ARG A 503 -11.25 14.16 18.80
CA ARG A 503 -10.43 13.56 17.75
C ARG A 503 -11.00 12.21 17.31
N ASP A 504 -10.87 11.91 16.02
CA ASP A 504 -11.23 10.62 15.38
C ASP A 504 -12.68 10.18 15.68
N ILE A 505 -13.62 11.12 15.72
CA ILE A 505 -15.04 10.80 15.89
C ILE A 505 -15.55 10.05 14.67
N GLU A 506 -16.50 9.15 14.89
CA GLU A 506 -17.12 8.35 13.85
C GLU A 506 -18.29 9.10 13.23
N VAL A 507 -18.30 9.16 11.90
CA VAL A 507 -19.42 9.70 11.12
C VAL A 507 -19.95 8.56 10.24
N PRO A 508 -21.07 7.92 10.60
CA PRO A 508 -21.62 6.81 9.84
C PRO A 508 -22.30 7.31 8.55
N MET A 509 -21.92 6.73 7.42
CA MET A 509 -22.53 6.97 6.11
C MET A 509 -23.72 6.04 5.89
N ARG A 510 -24.60 6.40 4.95
CA ARG A 510 -25.79 5.61 4.60
C ARG A 510 -25.51 4.16 4.17
N ASP A 511 -24.31 3.89 3.67
CA ASP A 511 -23.86 2.58 3.19
C ASP A 511 -23.05 1.80 4.24
N GLY A 512 -23.01 2.28 5.49
CA GLY A 512 -22.31 1.62 6.59
C GLY A 512 -20.81 1.91 6.67
N VAL A 513 -20.24 2.65 5.70
CA VAL A 513 -18.87 3.16 5.83
C VAL A 513 -18.83 4.22 6.92
N VAL A 514 -17.74 4.23 7.68
CA VAL A 514 -17.52 5.21 8.76
C VAL A 514 -16.38 6.13 8.37
N LEU A 515 -16.69 7.42 8.24
CA LEU A 515 -15.67 8.46 8.07
C LEU A 515 -15.13 8.89 9.44
N ARG A 516 -13.96 9.52 9.43
CA ARG A 516 -13.31 10.05 10.62
C ARG A 516 -13.28 11.56 10.56
N ALA A 517 -13.62 12.19 11.67
CA ALA A 517 -13.56 13.64 11.80
C ALA A 517 -12.88 14.07 13.10
N ASP A 518 -12.26 15.24 13.06
CA ASP A 518 -11.83 15.97 14.25
C ASP A 518 -12.71 17.21 14.41
N VAL A 519 -13.24 17.40 15.62
CA VAL A 519 -14.10 18.54 15.96
C VAL A 519 -13.40 19.41 16.99
N PHE A 520 -13.21 20.68 16.65
CA PHE A 520 -12.76 21.73 17.57
C PHE A 520 -13.95 22.60 17.91
N ARG A 521 -14.35 22.67 19.18
CA ARG A 521 -15.51 23.48 19.61
C ARG A 521 -15.24 24.23 20.90
N PRO A 522 -15.88 25.39 21.14
CA PRO A 522 -15.62 26.18 22.33
C PRO A 522 -15.99 25.37 23.59
N ALA A 523 -15.06 25.29 24.56
CA ALA A 523 -15.24 24.51 25.79
C ALA A 523 -16.24 25.17 26.76
N GLU A 524 -16.34 26.50 26.71
CA GLU A 524 -17.11 27.33 27.64
C GLU A 524 -18.46 27.76 27.05
N ALA A 525 -18.85 27.24 25.88
CA ALA A 525 -20.15 27.57 25.28
C ALA A 525 -21.30 27.06 26.16
N THR A 526 -22.18 27.98 26.58
CA THR A 526 -23.40 27.67 27.34
C THR A 526 -24.58 27.31 26.43
N GLU A 527 -24.54 27.76 25.18
CA GLU A 527 -25.52 27.45 24.14
C GLU A 527 -24.89 26.56 23.07
N LYS A 528 -25.74 25.85 22.31
CA LYS A 528 -25.32 25.09 21.13
C LYS A 528 -24.72 26.04 20.08
N VAL A 529 -23.69 25.59 19.36
CA VAL A 529 -22.96 26.39 18.37
C VAL A 529 -23.14 25.86 16.95
N PRO A 530 -23.04 26.69 15.91
CA PRO A 530 -23.01 26.22 14.53
C PRO A 530 -21.70 25.50 14.20
N ALA A 531 -21.77 24.58 13.24
CA ALA A 531 -20.61 23.82 12.75
C ALA A 531 -20.13 24.35 11.40
N LEU A 532 -18.82 24.53 11.27
CA LEU A 532 -18.12 24.79 10.02
C LEU A 532 -17.54 23.47 9.53
N LEU A 533 -18.16 22.88 8.52
CA LEU A 533 -17.72 21.63 7.92
C LEU A 533 -16.63 21.92 6.88
N VAL A 534 -15.47 21.31 7.14
CA VAL A 534 -14.27 21.32 6.31
C VAL A 534 -14.12 19.91 5.72
N TRP A 535 -14.37 19.78 4.42
CA TRP A 535 -14.33 18.50 3.71
C TRP A 535 -13.05 18.35 2.89
N SER A 536 -12.15 17.46 3.29
CA SER A 536 -10.81 17.39 2.69
C SER A 536 -10.31 15.95 2.52
N PRO A 537 -9.59 15.65 1.42
CA PRO A 537 -8.83 14.41 1.29
C PRO A 537 -7.36 14.57 1.77
N TYR A 538 -6.97 15.74 2.28
CA TYR A 538 -5.57 16.06 2.60
C TYR A 538 -5.14 15.67 4.01
N GLY A 539 -6.03 15.07 4.79
CA GLY A 539 -5.80 14.76 6.19
C GLY A 539 -6.29 15.87 7.13
N LYS A 540 -6.90 15.45 8.23
CA LYS A 540 -7.40 16.34 9.30
C LYS A 540 -6.31 16.81 10.27
N SER A 541 -6.55 17.94 10.93
CA SER A 541 -5.79 18.42 12.10
C SER A 541 -4.26 18.56 11.92
N GLY A 542 -3.84 19.08 10.75
CA GLY A 542 -2.43 19.32 10.46
C GLY A 542 -1.59 18.06 10.31
N THR A 543 -2.21 16.89 10.06
CA THR A 543 -1.51 15.61 9.80
C THR A 543 -1.35 15.31 8.30
N GLY A 544 -1.69 16.26 7.44
CA GLY A 544 -1.52 16.16 6.00
C GLY A 544 -0.06 16.33 5.54
N PHE A 545 0.25 15.79 4.36
CA PHE A 545 1.51 16.09 3.66
C PHE A 545 1.55 17.54 3.20
N LEU A 546 0.46 17.99 2.55
CA LEU A 546 0.33 19.36 2.07
C LEU A 546 0.27 20.33 3.25
N SER A 547 1.11 21.37 3.18
CA SER A 547 1.13 22.53 4.06
C SER A 547 1.53 23.75 3.24
N LEU A 548 1.46 24.95 3.82
CA LEU A 548 1.94 26.16 3.16
C LEU A 548 3.45 26.14 2.85
N ASP A 549 4.21 25.18 3.40
CA ASP A 549 5.66 25.04 3.16
C ASP A 549 5.99 24.51 1.76
N VAL A 550 5.00 24.00 1.02
CA VAL A 550 5.21 23.52 -0.36
C VAL A 550 5.48 24.67 -1.34
N VAL A 551 5.23 25.92 -0.94
CA VAL A 551 5.50 27.12 -1.73
C VAL A 551 6.55 28.00 -1.05
N PRO A 552 7.55 28.51 -1.80
CA PRO A 552 8.54 29.45 -1.25
C PRO A 552 7.89 30.63 -0.51
N GLY A 553 8.43 30.96 0.66
CA GLY A 553 7.95 32.07 1.49
C GLY A 553 6.57 31.86 2.12
N ARG A 554 6.03 30.63 2.11
CA ARG A 554 4.71 30.29 2.68
C ARG A 554 3.58 31.23 2.21
N VAL A 555 3.68 31.71 0.97
CA VAL A 555 2.79 32.74 0.38
C VAL A 555 2.54 33.96 1.28
N GLY A 556 3.54 34.36 2.09
CA GLY A 556 3.42 35.49 3.01
C GLY A 556 2.72 35.18 4.34
N VAL A 557 2.33 33.92 4.58
CA VAL A 557 1.66 33.50 5.83
C VAL A 557 2.70 32.94 6.81
N PRO A 558 3.06 33.68 7.88
CA PRO A 558 4.04 33.23 8.85
C PRO A 558 3.50 32.04 9.67
N GLU A 559 4.37 31.18 10.19
CA GLU A 559 3.94 30.06 11.05
C GLU A 559 3.13 30.51 12.26
N SER A 560 3.43 31.69 12.79
CA SER A 560 2.74 32.28 13.94
C SER A 560 1.31 32.71 13.65
N ALA A 561 0.92 32.78 12.38
CA ALA A 561 -0.46 33.05 11.99
C ALA A 561 -1.35 31.80 12.08
N LEU A 562 -0.78 30.60 12.26
CA LEU A 562 -1.52 29.34 12.24
C LEU A 562 -1.26 28.48 13.50
N SER A 563 -2.26 27.73 13.94
CA SER A 563 -2.16 26.85 15.11
C SER A 563 -1.35 25.57 14.84
N GLY A 564 -1.23 25.17 13.58
CA GLY A 564 -0.71 23.88 13.15
C GLY A 564 -1.71 22.74 13.36
N LEU A 565 -2.97 23.04 13.69
CA LEU A 565 -4.08 22.10 13.83
C LEU A 565 -5.19 22.36 12.79
N GLU A 566 -5.03 23.36 11.95
CA GLU A 566 -5.80 23.51 10.71
C GLU A 566 -5.51 22.34 9.74
N SER A 567 -6.54 21.87 9.04
CA SER A 567 -6.30 21.07 7.82
C SER A 567 -5.79 22.02 6.73
N PHE A 568 -5.05 21.49 5.76
CA PHE A 568 -4.63 22.30 4.60
C PHE A 568 -5.86 22.90 3.92
N GLU A 569 -5.79 24.17 3.51
CA GLU A 569 -6.90 24.93 2.89
C GLU A 569 -8.11 25.25 3.80
N ALA A 570 -8.04 24.91 5.09
CA ALA A 570 -9.14 25.07 6.03
C ALA A 570 -9.00 26.31 6.93
N PRO A 571 -10.11 26.87 7.44
CA PRO A 571 -10.06 27.85 8.53
C PRO A 571 -9.35 27.30 9.77
N ASP A 572 -8.59 28.16 10.47
CA ASP A 572 -7.84 27.75 11.66
C ASP A 572 -8.77 27.58 12.88
N PRO A 573 -8.81 26.39 13.52
CA PRO A 573 -9.63 26.17 14.71
C PRO A 573 -9.27 27.09 15.89
N ALA A 574 -8.03 27.57 16.01
CA ALA A 574 -7.64 28.48 17.08
C ALA A 574 -8.30 29.87 16.99
N GLU A 575 -8.68 30.29 15.78
CA GLU A 575 -9.37 31.55 15.49
C GLU A 575 -10.89 31.37 15.55
N TRP A 576 -11.41 30.38 14.82
CA TRP A 576 -12.86 30.25 14.62
C TRP A 576 -13.62 29.73 15.86
N THR A 577 -12.95 28.98 16.74
CA THR A 577 -13.55 28.61 18.03
C THR A 577 -13.74 29.83 18.94
N ALA A 578 -12.85 30.81 18.90
CA ALA A 578 -13.01 32.07 19.64
C ALA A 578 -14.17 32.93 19.10
N HIS A 579 -14.55 32.72 17.84
CA HIS A 579 -15.75 33.30 17.24
C HIS A 579 -17.03 32.53 17.55
N GLY A 580 -16.99 31.47 18.36
CA GLY A 580 -18.16 30.70 18.76
C GLY A 580 -18.67 29.74 17.68
N TYR A 581 -17.76 29.18 16.88
CA TYR A 581 -18.04 28.13 15.91
C TYR A 581 -17.36 26.82 16.31
N ALA A 582 -17.95 25.70 15.96
CA ALA A 582 -17.22 24.43 15.89
C ALA A 582 -16.56 24.30 14.50
N VAL A 583 -15.29 23.93 14.43
CA VAL A 583 -14.60 23.58 13.18
C VAL A 583 -14.50 22.06 13.09
N VAL A 584 -15.04 21.49 12.02
CA VAL A 584 -15.13 20.03 11.83
C VAL A 584 -14.32 19.62 10.60
N ASN A 585 -13.16 19.02 10.83
CA ASN A 585 -12.27 18.52 9.79
C ASN A 585 -12.59 17.06 9.51
N VAL A 586 -13.10 16.74 8.33
CA VAL A 586 -13.48 15.37 7.94
C VAL A 586 -12.48 14.83 6.93
N ASP A 587 -11.98 13.62 7.17
CA ASP A 587 -11.25 12.87 6.15
C ASP A 587 -12.27 12.27 5.17
N ALA A 588 -12.19 12.69 3.91
CA ALA A 588 -13.04 12.17 2.84
C ALA A 588 -12.92 10.63 2.71
N ARG A 589 -13.94 10.01 2.11
CA ARG A 589 -14.06 8.55 2.00
C ARG A 589 -12.77 7.90 1.47
N GLY A 590 -12.33 6.86 2.16
CA GLY A 590 -11.06 6.16 1.89
C GLY A 590 -10.93 5.59 0.47
N ILE A 591 -12.03 5.26 -0.21
CA ILE A 591 -12.00 5.13 -1.68
C ILE A 591 -12.11 6.54 -2.24
N MET A 592 -10.96 7.20 -2.37
CA MET A 592 -10.91 8.63 -2.67
C MET A 592 -11.58 8.90 -4.00
N ARG A 593 -12.74 9.57 -3.95
CA ARG A 593 -13.55 9.93 -5.11
C ARG A 593 -13.12 11.31 -5.57
N TRP A 594 -12.84 11.47 -6.86
CA TRP A 594 -12.42 12.77 -7.39
C TRP A 594 -13.65 13.62 -7.69
N ASN A 595 -14.31 14.12 -6.64
CA ASN A 595 -15.58 14.84 -6.70
C ASN A 595 -16.74 14.00 -7.28
N GLY A 596 -17.87 14.66 -7.54
CA GLY A 596 -19.05 14.07 -8.16
C GLY A 596 -20.18 13.77 -7.18
N THR A 597 -21.25 13.17 -7.71
CA THR A 597 -22.49 12.93 -6.94
C THR A 597 -22.25 12.13 -5.67
N ALA A 598 -21.31 11.19 -5.72
CA ALA A 598 -21.02 10.34 -4.58
C ALA A 598 -20.34 11.09 -3.42
N GLU A 599 -19.38 11.97 -3.71
CA GLU A 599 -18.78 12.83 -2.67
C GLU A 599 -19.83 13.80 -2.10
N GLY A 600 -20.70 14.35 -2.96
CA GLY A 600 -21.83 15.18 -2.52
C GLY A 600 -22.75 14.46 -1.51
N ARG A 601 -23.03 13.17 -1.73
CA ARG A 601 -23.88 12.36 -0.83
C ARG A 601 -23.22 12.04 0.51
N ASP A 602 -21.91 11.80 0.52
CA ASP A 602 -21.19 11.58 1.77
C ASP A 602 -21.16 12.89 2.61
N GLY A 603 -21.01 14.04 1.96
CA GLY A 603 -21.14 15.34 2.62
C GLY A 603 -22.55 15.62 3.12
N TYR A 604 -23.60 15.19 2.40
CA TYR A 604 -24.99 15.22 2.89
C TYR A 604 -25.11 14.44 4.21
N ASP A 605 -24.66 13.19 4.24
CA ASP A 605 -24.78 12.32 5.43
C ASP A 605 -24.03 12.93 6.62
N THR A 606 -22.86 13.52 6.34
CA THR A 606 -22.04 14.20 7.34
C THR A 606 -22.74 15.42 7.92
N ILE A 607 -23.35 16.27 7.09
CA ILE A 607 -24.08 17.46 7.56
C ILE A 607 -25.23 17.08 8.48
N GLU A 608 -26.03 16.10 8.09
CA GLU A 608 -27.18 15.66 8.89
C GLU A 608 -26.73 15.00 10.20
N TYR A 609 -25.65 14.21 10.18
CA TYR A 609 -25.07 13.66 11.41
C TYR A 609 -24.57 14.75 12.36
N LEU A 610 -23.87 15.78 11.85
CA LEU A 610 -23.36 16.87 12.66
C LEU A 610 -24.48 17.72 13.27
N ALA A 611 -25.56 17.94 12.52
CA ALA A 611 -26.71 18.72 12.98
C ALA A 611 -27.41 18.07 14.18
N ASP A 612 -27.41 16.74 14.27
CA ASP A 612 -28.01 15.97 15.36
C ASP A 612 -27.14 15.91 16.64
N LEU A 613 -25.86 16.30 16.56
CA LEU A 613 -24.97 16.26 17.73
C LEU A 613 -25.44 17.22 18.84
N PRO A 614 -25.31 16.83 20.13
CA PRO A 614 -25.90 17.58 21.24
C PRO A 614 -25.34 18.99 21.43
N TRP A 615 -24.14 19.26 20.92
CA TRP A 615 -23.51 20.58 20.96
C TRP A 615 -23.84 21.46 19.73
N CYS A 616 -24.37 20.87 18.65
CA CYS A 616 -24.68 21.59 17.42
C CYS A 616 -26.04 22.28 17.54
N ASN A 617 -26.15 23.49 16.99
CA ASN A 617 -27.39 24.27 16.97
C ASN A 617 -28.31 23.92 15.78
N GLY A 618 -27.95 22.91 14.99
CA GLY A 618 -28.66 22.51 13.78
C GLY A 618 -28.28 23.29 12.52
N HIS A 619 -27.36 24.26 12.61
CA HIS A 619 -26.87 25.01 11.46
C HIS A 619 -25.44 24.59 11.10
N VAL A 620 -25.27 24.03 9.89
CA VAL A 620 -23.96 23.71 9.33
C VAL A 620 -23.65 24.64 8.17
N GLY A 621 -22.45 25.23 8.17
CA GLY A 621 -21.88 25.99 7.06
C GLY A 621 -20.73 25.22 6.42
N LEU A 622 -20.65 25.23 5.08
CA LEU A 622 -19.49 24.70 4.36
C LEU A 622 -18.48 25.81 4.12
N ILE A 623 -17.19 25.53 4.32
CA ILE A 623 -16.10 26.52 4.14
C ILE A 623 -14.77 25.83 3.83
N GLY A 624 -13.96 26.47 2.98
CA GLY A 624 -12.60 26.06 2.68
C GLY A 624 -12.19 26.41 1.26
N VAL A 625 -10.91 26.19 0.95
CA VAL A 625 -10.27 26.55 -0.33
C VAL A 625 -10.06 25.33 -1.24
N SER A 626 -9.96 25.52 -2.55
CA SER A 626 -9.60 24.50 -3.55
C SER A 626 -10.44 23.22 -3.43
N TRP A 627 -9.94 22.06 -3.00
CA TRP A 627 -10.77 20.85 -2.91
C TRP A 627 -11.93 21.02 -1.93
N LEU A 628 -11.67 21.70 -0.81
CA LEU A 628 -12.69 22.00 0.19
C LEU A 628 -13.76 22.94 -0.36
N ALA A 629 -13.43 23.77 -1.36
CA ALA A 629 -14.39 24.59 -2.10
C ALA A 629 -15.11 23.78 -3.19
N MET A 630 -14.38 22.95 -3.94
CA MET A 630 -14.92 22.07 -5.00
C MET A 630 -16.02 21.15 -4.45
N ALA A 631 -15.73 20.48 -3.34
CA ALA A 631 -16.68 19.57 -2.70
C ALA A 631 -18.00 20.26 -2.32
N GLN A 632 -17.98 21.54 -1.93
CA GLN A 632 -19.19 22.26 -1.52
C GLN A 632 -20.21 22.35 -2.66
N TRP A 633 -19.76 22.49 -3.91
CA TRP A 633 -20.67 22.53 -5.07
C TRP A 633 -21.47 21.24 -5.21
N TYR A 634 -20.83 20.09 -4.96
CA TYR A 634 -21.48 18.78 -5.03
C TYR A 634 -22.35 18.52 -3.79
N ILE A 635 -21.87 18.86 -2.60
CA ILE A 635 -22.61 18.66 -1.34
C ILE A 635 -23.87 19.54 -1.32
N ALA A 636 -23.76 20.81 -1.66
CA ALA A 636 -24.90 21.73 -1.68
C ALA A 636 -25.94 21.34 -2.74
N ALA A 637 -25.52 20.74 -3.87
CA ALA A 637 -26.44 20.24 -4.90
C ALA A 637 -27.29 19.04 -4.42
N GLU A 638 -26.83 18.29 -3.41
CA GLU A 638 -27.63 17.24 -2.76
C GLU A 638 -28.67 17.81 -1.76
N ARG A 639 -28.65 19.13 -1.51
CA ARG A 639 -29.59 19.90 -0.68
C ARG A 639 -29.82 19.33 0.73
N PRO A 640 -28.78 19.22 1.57
CA PRO A 640 -28.91 18.80 2.97
C PRO A 640 -29.81 19.78 3.74
N PRO A 641 -30.87 19.34 4.43
CA PRO A 641 -31.78 20.21 5.18
C PRO A 641 -31.11 21.14 6.19
N HIS A 642 -30.03 20.69 6.84
CA HIS A 642 -29.32 21.47 7.86
C HIS A 642 -28.15 22.31 7.32
N LEU A 643 -27.90 22.28 6.00
CA LEU A 643 -26.97 23.18 5.34
C LEU A 643 -27.56 24.59 5.30
N SER A 644 -26.96 25.51 6.05
CA SER A 644 -27.48 26.88 6.20
C SER A 644 -26.87 27.86 5.21
N CYS A 645 -25.62 27.64 4.80
CA CYS A 645 -24.91 28.44 3.81
C CYS A 645 -23.65 27.73 3.32
N MET A 646 -23.08 28.20 2.21
CA MET A 646 -21.81 27.72 1.67
C MET A 646 -20.85 28.87 1.37
N LEU A 647 -19.56 28.60 1.52
CA LEU A 647 -18.47 29.54 1.25
C LEU A 647 -17.40 28.84 0.40
N PRO A 648 -17.65 28.61 -0.90
CA PRO A 648 -16.65 28.05 -1.82
C PRO A 648 -15.57 29.10 -2.09
N LEU A 649 -14.45 28.98 -1.36
CA LEU A 649 -13.36 29.94 -1.43
C LEU A 649 -12.36 29.51 -2.51
N GLU A 650 -12.59 29.84 -3.78
CA GLU A 650 -11.76 29.37 -4.91
C GLU A 650 -11.84 27.86 -5.17
N GLY A 651 -12.92 27.40 -5.81
CA GLY A 651 -13.11 25.98 -6.14
C GLY A 651 -13.70 25.77 -7.52
N LEU A 652 -13.10 24.87 -8.29
CA LEU A 652 -13.66 24.47 -9.58
C LEU A 652 -14.95 23.65 -9.42
N ARG A 653 -15.82 23.67 -10.44
CA ARG A 653 -17.10 22.96 -10.44
C ARG A 653 -17.25 21.98 -11.60
N ASP A 654 -16.35 22.03 -12.58
CA ASP A 654 -16.28 21.11 -13.72
C ASP A 654 -14.82 20.72 -13.96
N THR A 655 -14.41 19.59 -13.39
CA THR A 655 -13.01 19.15 -13.37
C THR A 655 -12.44 19.02 -14.78
N TYR A 656 -13.25 18.56 -15.74
CA TYR A 656 -12.84 18.37 -17.13
C TYR A 656 -12.61 19.71 -17.81
N ARG A 657 -13.61 20.61 -17.84
CA ARG A 657 -13.54 21.85 -18.64
C ARG A 657 -12.69 22.94 -18.01
N GLU A 658 -12.51 22.92 -16.69
CA GLU A 658 -11.94 24.06 -15.95
C GLU A 658 -10.48 23.85 -15.55
N SER A 659 -10.01 22.59 -15.52
CA SER A 659 -8.61 22.31 -15.18
C SER A 659 -8.01 21.16 -15.99
N LEU A 660 -8.53 19.92 -15.87
CA LEU A 660 -7.89 18.73 -16.45
C LEU A 660 -7.77 18.77 -17.98
N CYS A 661 -8.79 19.30 -18.66
CA CYS A 661 -8.91 19.36 -20.12
C CYS A 661 -9.45 20.71 -20.60
N ARG A 662 -8.91 21.82 -20.10
CA ARG A 662 -9.32 23.16 -20.56
C ARG A 662 -9.26 23.23 -22.10
N GLY A 663 -10.38 23.59 -22.72
CA GLY A 663 -10.49 23.67 -24.18
C GLY A 663 -10.27 22.33 -24.92
N GLY A 664 -10.36 21.18 -24.24
CA GLY A 664 -10.04 19.86 -24.81
C GLY A 664 -8.55 19.52 -24.81
N VAL A 665 -7.69 20.34 -24.20
CA VAL A 665 -6.24 20.10 -24.09
C VAL A 665 -5.89 19.52 -22.71
N PRO A 666 -5.40 18.27 -22.61
CA PRO A 666 -5.04 17.67 -21.32
C PRO A 666 -3.88 18.39 -20.60
N TYR A 667 -4.10 18.88 -19.39
CA TYR A 667 -3.07 19.40 -18.49
C TYR A 667 -2.80 18.40 -17.35
N LEU A 668 -1.96 17.40 -17.62
CA LEU A 668 -1.70 16.30 -16.67
C LEU A 668 -0.74 16.61 -15.50
N PRO A 669 0.27 17.51 -15.61
CA PRO A 669 1.31 17.65 -14.56
C PRO A 669 0.78 17.91 -13.15
N PHE A 670 -0.16 18.85 -12.98
CA PHE A 670 -0.74 19.17 -11.66
C PHE A 670 -1.52 18.00 -11.07
N TRP A 671 -2.33 17.32 -11.88
CA TRP A 671 -3.13 16.18 -11.44
C TRP A 671 -2.26 14.95 -11.10
N HIS A 672 -1.15 14.75 -11.80
CA HIS A 672 -0.13 13.76 -11.42
C HIS A 672 0.44 14.08 -10.04
N PHE A 673 0.86 15.33 -9.82
CA PHE A 673 1.43 15.77 -8.56
C PHE A 673 0.44 15.56 -7.39
N LEU A 674 -0.82 15.97 -7.57
CA LEU A 674 -1.84 15.82 -6.54
C LEU A 674 -2.10 14.34 -6.21
N ARG A 675 -2.28 13.50 -7.24
CA ARG A 675 -2.55 12.06 -7.12
C ARG A 675 -1.40 11.26 -6.48
N ASP A 676 -0.17 11.59 -6.85
CA ASP A 676 1.02 10.79 -6.51
C ASP A 676 1.76 11.31 -5.26
N HIS A 677 1.59 12.59 -4.91
CA HIS A 677 2.33 13.24 -3.83
C HIS A 677 1.43 13.97 -2.81
N GLY A 678 0.18 14.29 -3.15
CA GLY A 678 -0.71 15.06 -2.27
C GLY A 678 -1.57 14.23 -1.33
N LEU A 679 -1.74 12.93 -1.61
CA LEU A 679 -2.80 12.10 -1.04
C LEU A 679 -2.27 10.76 -0.53
N TYR A 680 -2.65 10.39 0.70
CA TYR A 680 -2.14 9.20 1.40
C TYR A 680 -3.29 8.41 2.05
N GLY A 681 -3.20 7.09 2.05
CA GLY A 681 -4.23 6.22 2.62
C GLY A 681 -3.91 4.73 2.45
N GLU A 682 -4.83 3.87 2.87
CA GLU A 682 -4.68 2.40 2.77
C GLU A 682 -5.50 1.77 1.63
N ASN A 683 -6.30 2.57 0.93
CA ASN A 683 -7.37 2.13 0.04
C ASN A 683 -7.09 2.48 -1.45
N LEU A 684 -8.10 2.38 -2.30
CA LEU A 684 -8.03 2.80 -3.69
C LEU A 684 -8.39 4.29 -3.84
N GLN A 685 -7.96 4.91 -4.93
CA GLN A 685 -8.41 6.22 -5.39
C GLN A 685 -8.84 6.10 -6.85
N GLU A 686 -9.83 6.89 -7.31
CA GLU A 686 -10.07 7.01 -8.76
C GLU A 686 -8.78 7.52 -9.45
N ASP A 687 -8.55 7.12 -10.69
CA ASP A 687 -7.42 7.61 -11.48
C ASP A 687 -7.95 8.47 -12.63
N PRO A 688 -8.17 9.79 -12.41
CA PRO A 688 -8.73 10.67 -13.43
C PRO A 688 -7.82 10.76 -14.67
N ILE A 689 -6.53 10.49 -14.52
CA ILE A 689 -5.56 10.51 -15.61
C ILE A 689 -5.74 9.27 -16.50
N ALA A 690 -5.87 8.09 -15.90
CA ALA A 690 -6.20 6.87 -16.64
C ALA A 690 -7.61 6.94 -17.26
N MET A 691 -8.57 7.55 -16.54
CA MET A 691 -9.92 7.80 -17.06
C MET A 691 -9.88 8.69 -18.29
N LEU A 692 -9.07 9.76 -18.29
CA LEU A 692 -8.93 10.62 -19.45
C LEU A 692 -8.24 9.92 -20.63
N ALA A 693 -7.22 9.10 -20.36
CA ALA A 693 -6.56 8.32 -21.39
C ALA A 693 -7.52 7.32 -22.07
N LYS A 694 -8.41 6.68 -21.30
CA LYS A 694 -9.41 5.73 -21.83
C LYS A 694 -10.62 6.43 -22.45
N TYR A 695 -11.06 7.53 -21.84
CA TYR A 695 -12.26 8.28 -22.21
C TYR A 695 -11.93 9.77 -22.37
N PRO A 696 -11.31 10.18 -23.47
CA PRO A 696 -10.83 11.55 -23.66
C PRO A 696 -11.94 12.58 -23.91
N LEU A 697 -13.13 12.13 -24.28
CA LEU A 697 -14.28 12.98 -24.60
C LEU A 697 -15.31 13.00 -23.46
N MET A 698 -16.05 14.09 -23.40
CA MET A 698 -17.15 14.28 -22.46
C MET A 698 -18.15 13.12 -22.56
N ASN A 699 -18.46 12.51 -21.42
CA ASN A 699 -19.37 11.37 -21.30
C ASN A 699 -20.04 11.38 -19.92
N GLY A 700 -20.80 10.33 -19.59
CA GLY A 700 -21.50 10.24 -18.31
C GLY A 700 -20.60 10.29 -17.06
N TYR A 701 -19.34 9.86 -17.16
CA TYR A 701 -18.37 9.97 -16.06
C TYR A 701 -17.92 11.43 -15.86
N TRP A 702 -17.55 12.12 -16.93
CA TRP A 702 -17.13 13.52 -16.84
C TRP A 702 -18.27 14.47 -16.51
N GLU A 703 -19.50 14.18 -16.92
CA GLU A 703 -20.68 14.94 -16.50
C GLU A 703 -21.01 14.72 -15.01
N ASP A 704 -20.67 13.59 -14.40
CA ASP A 704 -20.75 13.43 -12.93
C ASP A 704 -19.69 14.29 -12.23
N LYS A 705 -18.53 14.51 -12.86
CA LYS A 705 -17.46 15.41 -12.36
C LYS A 705 -17.72 16.89 -12.70
N ARG A 706 -18.98 17.22 -12.97
CA ARG A 706 -19.51 18.56 -13.10
C ARG A 706 -20.66 18.75 -12.11
N ALA A 707 -20.48 19.66 -11.16
CA ALA A 707 -21.48 19.93 -10.14
C ALA A 707 -22.78 20.49 -10.75
N ARG A 708 -23.91 20.05 -10.20
CA ARG A 708 -25.26 20.52 -10.53
C ARG A 708 -25.61 21.78 -9.75
N VAL A 709 -24.86 22.85 -10.03
CA VAL A 709 -24.95 24.14 -9.33
C VAL A 709 -26.36 24.72 -9.38
N GLU A 710 -27.12 24.43 -10.44
CA GLU A 710 -28.52 24.83 -10.60
C GLU A 710 -29.48 24.26 -9.54
N LEU A 711 -29.05 23.27 -8.75
CA LEU A 711 -29.83 22.69 -7.64
C LEU A 711 -29.57 23.37 -6.30
N ILE A 712 -28.54 24.21 -6.20
CA ILE A 712 -28.14 24.86 -4.95
C ILE A 712 -29.20 25.89 -4.56
N ASN A 713 -29.69 25.78 -3.31
CA ASN A 713 -30.76 26.60 -2.77
C ASN A 713 -30.40 27.30 -1.45
N VAL A 714 -29.12 27.27 -1.08
CA VAL A 714 -28.59 27.89 0.15
C VAL A 714 -27.81 29.17 -0.20
N PRO A 715 -27.76 30.16 0.72
CA PRO A 715 -26.93 31.33 0.56
C PRO A 715 -25.46 30.98 0.27
N ALA A 716 -24.85 31.68 -0.68
CA ALA A 716 -23.47 31.42 -1.12
C ALA A 716 -22.59 32.68 -1.04
N TYR A 717 -21.44 32.56 -0.38
CA TYR A 717 -20.33 33.51 -0.51
C TYR A 717 -19.25 32.85 -1.36
N VAL A 718 -19.12 33.29 -2.61
CA VAL A 718 -18.12 32.78 -3.54
C VAL A 718 -16.87 33.68 -3.55
N LEU A 719 -15.69 33.09 -3.36
CA LEU A 719 -14.41 33.79 -3.53
C LEU A 719 -13.75 33.33 -4.84
N ALA A 720 -13.08 34.27 -5.51
CA ALA A 720 -12.24 34.02 -6.68
C ALA A 720 -10.95 34.84 -6.59
N SER A 721 -9.83 34.34 -7.10
CA SER A 721 -8.63 35.16 -7.28
C SER A 721 -8.46 35.60 -8.72
N MET A 722 -7.89 36.80 -8.87
CA MET A 722 -7.37 37.27 -10.16
C MET A 722 -6.01 36.66 -10.51
N SER A 723 -5.35 36.00 -9.56
CA SER A 723 -3.95 35.60 -9.67
C SER A 723 -3.69 34.09 -9.61
N THR A 724 -4.69 33.29 -9.27
CA THR A 724 -4.58 31.82 -9.26
C THR A 724 -4.87 31.24 -10.65
N GLY A 725 -4.14 30.19 -11.03
CA GLY A 725 -4.20 29.56 -12.36
C GLY A 725 -5.09 28.32 -12.44
N LEU A 726 -5.85 28.05 -11.36
CA LEU A 726 -6.58 26.79 -11.16
C LEU A 726 -8.10 26.96 -11.08
N HIS A 727 -8.60 27.88 -10.25
CA HIS A 727 -10.01 27.85 -9.80
C HIS A 727 -10.89 28.99 -10.31
N THR A 728 -10.32 30.09 -10.81
CA THR A 728 -11.04 31.34 -11.10
C THR A 728 -12.30 31.17 -11.96
N ILE A 729 -12.23 30.37 -13.04
CA ILE A 729 -13.39 30.12 -13.89
C ILE A 729 -14.48 29.36 -13.14
N GLY A 730 -14.13 28.34 -12.37
CA GLY A 730 -15.13 27.54 -11.67
C GLY A 730 -15.84 28.31 -10.56
N SER A 731 -15.13 29.18 -9.83
CA SER A 731 -15.76 30.09 -8.87
C SER A 731 -16.78 31.01 -9.55
N THR A 732 -16.36 31.71 -10.60
CA THR A 732 -17.24 32.68 -11.26
C THR A 732 -18.42 32.04 -11.97
N ARG A 733 -18.20 30.90 -12.65
CA ARG A 733 -19.28 30.13 -13.27
C ARG A 733 -20.22 29.51 -12.23
N GLY A 734 -19.69 29.04 -11.11
CA GLY A 734 -20.49 28.59 -9.97
C GLY A 734 -21.40 29.70 -9.44
N PHE A 735 -20.88 30.93 -9.30
CA PHE A 735 -21.71 32.08 -8.96
C PHE A 735 -22.79 32.36 -10.01
N GLU A 736 -22.45 32.39 -11.30
CA GLU A 736 -23.39 32.66 -12.38
C GLU A 736 -24.54 31.63 -12.44
N ASP A 737 -24.23 30.36 -12.20
CA ASP A 737 -25.18 29.25 -12.40
C ASP A 737 -26.06 28.97 -11.16
N ILE A 738 -25.80 29.59 -9.99
CA ILE A 738 -26.74 29.57 -8.84
C ILE A 738 -28.04 30.31 -9.22
N PRO A 739 -29.24 29.70 -9.05
CA PRO A 739 -30.49 30.22 -9.61
C PRO A 739 -31.20 31.29 -8.75
N HIS A 740 -30.56 31.81 -7.70
CA HIS A 740 -31.17 32.76 -6.76
C HIS A 740 -30.23 33.90 -6.33
N ASP A 741 -30.80 34.99 -5.81
CA ASP A 741 -30.06 36.22 -5.51
C ASP A 741 -29.34 36.22 -4.16
N LYS A 742 -29.51 35.19 -3.31
CA LYS A 742 -28.74 35.05 -2.06
C LYS A 742 -27.32 34.55 -2.32
N LYS A 743 -26.61 35.21 -3.21
CA LYS A 743 -25.23 34.91 -3.60
C LYS A 743 -24.42 36.20 -3.63
N TRP A 744 -23.16 36.10 -3.25
CA TRP A 744 -22.18 37.19 -3.30
C TRP A 744 -20.87 36.67 -3.87
N LEU A 745 -20.23 37.46 -4.72
CA LEU A 745 -18.93 37.18 -5.31
C LEU A 745 -17.93 38.24 -4.83
N ARG A 746 -16.81 37.79 -4.28
CA ARG A 746 -15.64 38.64 -4.05
C ARG A 746 -14.48 38.10 -4.85
N PHE A 747 -13.79 39.00 -5.54
CA PHE A 747 -12.45 38.74 -6.03
C PHE A 747 -11.41 39.39 -5.12
N HIS A 748 -10.21 38.81 -5.09
CA HIS A 748 -9.05 39.42 -4.46
C HIS A 748 -7.82 39.37 -5.39
N ALA A 749 -6.86 40.26 -5.11
CA ALA A 749 -5.68 40.49 -5.95
C ALA A 749 -4.46 39.66 -5.53
N SER A 750 -4.62 38.80 -4.53
CA SER A 750 -3.55 38.02 -3.91
C SER A 750 -3.76 36.52 -4.13
N HIS A 751 -2.97 35.69 -3.45
CA HIS A 751 -3.01 34.23 -3.53
C HIS A 751 -4.06 33.63 -2.56
N GLU A 752 -4.69 32.52 -2.97
CA GLU A 752 -5.81 31.87 -2.25
C GLU A 752 -5.50 31.59 -0.77
N TRP A 753 -4.38 30.92 -0.48
CA TRP A 753 -4.03 30.56 0.89
C TRP A 753 -3.62 31.76 1.73
N ARG A 754 -3.14 32.85 1.14
CA ARG A 754 -2.87 34.08 1.89
C ARG A 754 -4.17 34.74 2.30
N GLU A 755 -5.11 34.85 1.36
CA GLU A 755 -6.41 35.49 1.55
C GLU A 755 -7.20 34.83 2.69
N LEU A 756 -7.18 33.49 2.76
CA LEU A 756 -7.88 32.73 3.80
C LEU A 756 -7.56 33.18 5.23
N TYR A 757 -6.33 33.66 5.48
CA TYR A 757 -5.84 34.00 6.82
C TYR A 757 -5.62 35.51 7.03
N GLN A 758 -6.15 36.37 6.16
CA GLN A 758 -6.15 37.82 6.40
C GLN A 758 -7.29 38.23 7.34
N GLU A 759 -7.01 39.15 8.26
CA GLU A 759 -7.98 39.61 9.27
C GLU A 759 -9.25 40.22 8.65
N ASP A 760 -9.11 40.98 7.56
CA ASP A 760 -10.23 41.60 6.85
C ASP A 760 -11.10 40.53 6.16
N ASN A 761 -10.49 39.48 5.61
CA ASN A 761 -11.20 38.36 5.04
C ASN A 761 -11.94 37.55 6.12
N THR A 762 -11.27 37.18 7.24
CA THR A 762 -11.96 36.52 8.37
C THR A 762 -13.16 37.35 8.83
N ALA A 763 -12.99 38.66 9.02
CA ALA A 763 -14.07 39.53 9.47
C ALA A 763 -15.28 39.51 8.52
N ASP A 764 -15.04 39.52 7.22
CA ASP A 764 -16.08 39.48 6.19
C ASP A 764 -16.78 38.10 6.11
N LEU A 765 -16.02 37.00 6.16
CA LEU A 765 -16.56 35.64 6.23
C LEU A 765 -17.40 35.43 7.50
N LYS A 766 -16.91 35.92 8.64
CA LYS A 766 -17.61 35.86 9.93
C LYS A 766 -18.92 36.64 9.87
N LYS A 767 -18.95 37.81 9.22
CA LYS A 767 -20.18 38.60 9.05
C LYS A 767 -21.26 37.82 8.29
N PHE A 768 -20.89 37.13 7.20
CA PHE A 768 -21.80 36.25 6.47
C PHE A 768 -22.30 35.09 7.33
N LEU A 769 -21.37 34.36 7.96
CA LEU A 769 -21.69 33.19 8.79
C LEU A 769 -22.59 33.56 9.97
N ASP A 770 -22.28 34.64 10.70
CA ASP A 770 -23.07 35.08 11.86
C ASP A 770 -24.54 35.36 11.48
N PHE A 771 -24.77 35.90 10.28
CA PHE A 771 -26.12 36.16 9.78
C PHE A 771 -26.87 34.85 9.50
N TYR A 772 -26.26 33.90 8.79
CA TYR A 772 -26.95 32.71 8.29
C TYR A 772 -26.96 31.51 9.25
N THR A 773 -26.00 31.41 10.18
CA THR A 773 -25.89 30.25 11.08
C THR A 773 -26.16 30.58 12.55
N LYS A 774 -26.15 31.86 12.93
CA LYS A 774 -26.49 32.31 14.30
C LYS A 774 -27.70 33.22 14.36
N GLY A 775 -28.25 33.66 13.23
CA GLY A 775 -29.38 34.59 13.18
C GLY A 775 -29.05 35.99 13.70
N ILE A 776 -27.76 36.36 13.75
CA ILE A 776 -27.33 37.70 14.18
C ILE A 776 -27.70 38.69 13.08
N LYS A 777 -28.62 39.62 13.39
CA LYS A 777 -29.04 40.68 12.46
C LYS A 777 -27.94 41.73 12.32
N ASN A 778 -26.97 41.45 11.47
CA ASN A 778 -26.02 42.43 10.96
C ASN A 778 -26.48 42.97 9.59
N ASP A 779 -25.66 43.78 8.95
CA ASP A 779 -25.90 44.43 7.66
C ASP A 779 -25.37 43.61 6.46
N TRP A 780 -25.17 42.29 6.59
CA TRP A 780 -24.63 41.46 5.50
C TRP A 780 -25.44 41.56 4.20
N GLU A 781 -26.77 41.57 4.26
CA GLU A 781 -27.59 41.60 3.04
C GLU A 781 -27.45 42.93 2.26
N ALA A 782 -26.89 43.98 2.87
CA ALA A 782 -26.55 45.24 2.19
C ALA A 782 -25.19 45.20 1.47
N THR A 783 -24.40 44.13 1.64
CA THR A 783 -23.13 43.95 0.93
C THR A 783 -23.36 43.88 -0.59
N PRO A 784 -22.58 44.63 -1.41
CA PRO A 784 -22.64 44.55 -2.87
C PRO A 784 -22.47 43.12 -3.39
N LYS A 785 -23.24 42.73 -4.41
CA LYS A 785 -23.25 41.35 -4.94
C LYS A 785 -21.93 40.94 -5.56
N ALA A 786 -21.22 41.89 -6.17
CA ALA A 786 -19.88 41.67 -6.68
C ALA A 786 -18.92 42.72 -6.10
N ARG A 787 -17.75 42.27 -5.64
CA ARG A 787 -16.66 43.14 -5.17
C ARG A 787 -15.37 42.71 -5.86
N ILE A 788 -14.84 43.55 -6.75
CA ILE A 788 -13.78 43.17 -7.70
C ILE A 788 -12.55 44.07 -7.52
N PRO A 789 -11.33 43.51 -7.44
CA PRO A 789 -10.11 44.31 -7.34
C PRO A 789 -9.64 44.75 -8.74
N LEU A 790 -8.76 45.74 -8.81
CA LEU A 790 -8.03 46.10 -10.04
C LEU A 790 -6.54 45.80 -9.89
N ILE A 791 -6.05 44.87 -10.71
CA ILE A 791 -4.63 44.58 -10.84
C ILE A 791 -3.97 45.67 -11.68
N ARG A 792 -2.97 46.33 -11.09
CA ARG A 792 -2.20 47.39 -11.76
C ARG A 792 -0.80 46.96 -12.17
N TYR A 793 -0.34 45.79 -11.71
CA TYR A 793 1.00 45.19 -11.93
C TYR A 793 2.15 46.00 -11.31
N ASN A 794 2.43 47.18 -11.84
CA ASN A 794 3.52 48.07 -11.38
C ASN A 794 3.13 48.99 -10.22
N LYS A 795 1.90 48.87 -9.71
CA LYS A 795 1.36 49.59 -8.55
C LYS A 795 0.57 48.61 -7.71
N SER A 796 0.38 48.93 -6.42
CA SER A 796 -0.52 48.19 -5.54
C SER A 796 -1.91 48.05 -6.17
N PRO A 797 -2.63 46.94 -5.95
CA PRO A 797 -3.99 46.81 -6.46
C PRO A 797 -4.93 47.87 -5.85
N VAL A 798 -6.10 48.04 -6.47
CA VAL A 798 -7.26 48.68 -5.82
C VAL A 798 -8.18 47.56 -5.40
N ASP A 799 -8.53 47.47 -4.12
CA ASP A 799 -9.30 46.34 -3.59
C ASP A 799 -10.81 46.60 -3.61
N ALA A 800 -11.58 45.53 -3.80
CA ALA A 800 -13.03 45.45 -3.51
C ALA A 800 -13.92 46.57 -4.10
N ILE A 801 -13.77 46.91 -5.38
CA ILE A 801 -14.66 47.84 -6.08
C ILE A 801 -16.07 47.23 -6.16
N PRO A 802 -17.11 47.93 -5.67
CA PRO A 802 -18.45 47.37 -5.57
C PRO A 802 -19.19 47.44 -6.91
N PHE A 803 -19.85 46.35 -7.27
CA PHE A 803 -20.74 46.24 -8.42
C PHE A 803 -22.07 45.59 -8.03
N SER A 804 -23.10 45.87 -8.84
CA SER A 804 -24.46 45.39 -8.62
C SER A 804 -24.62 43.90 -8.88
N ASP A 805 -23.82 43.32 -9.77
CA ASP A 805 -23.81 41.89 -10.11
C ASP A 805 -22.53 41.44 -10.84
N TRP A 806 -22.42 40.14 -11.13
CA TRP A 806 -21.41 39.54 -12.01
C TRP A 806 -22.06 38.60 -13.06
N PRO A 807 -21.69 38.69 -14.36
CA PRO A 807 -20.81 39.70 -14.97
C PRO A 807 -21.33 41.13 -14.74
N ILE A 808 -20.44 42.10 -14.78
CA ILE A 808 -20.78 43.50 -14.48
C ILE A 808 -21.77 44.01 -15.53
N PRO A 809 -22.96 44.49 -15.14
CA PRO A 809 -23.97 44.94 -16.11
C PRO A 809 -23.50 46.09 -17.02
N GLU A 810 -22.61 46.94 -16.52
CA GLU A 810 -22.04 48.08 -17.23
C GLU A 810 -20.90 47.71 -18.19
N THR A 811 -20.54 46.42 -18.34
CA THR A 811 -19.46 45.99 -19.24
C THR A 811 -19.76 46.28 -20.71
N LEU A 812 -18.87 47.05 -21.32
CA LEU A 812 -18.82 47.35 -22.74
C LEU A 812 -17.83 46.41 -23.44
N TYR A 813 -18.36 45.37 -24.08
CA TYR A 813 -17.55 44.45 -24.89
C TYR A 813 -17.16 45.11 -26.22
N LYS A 814 -15.87 45.42 -26.39
CA LYS A 814 -15.32 45.98 -27.63
C LYS A 814 -14.50 44.95 -28.39
N GLN A 815 -14.57 44.99 -29.72
CA GLN A 815 -13.73 44.16 -30.59
C GLN A 815 -12.45 44.92 -30.93
N LEU A 816 -11.32 44.24 -30.85
CA LEU A 816 -10.03 44.69 -31.33
C LEU A 816 -9.51 43.69 -32.37
N TRP A 817 -9.47 44.08 -33.64
CA TRP A 817 -9.07 43.22 -34.74
C TRP A 817 -7.57 43.11 -34.86
N LEU A 818 -7.09 41.90 -35.15
CA LEU A 818 -5.69 41.62 -35.39
C LEU A 818 -5.31 42.09 -36.80
N SER A 819 -4.14 42.72 -36.93
CA SER A 819 -3.64 43.27 -38.19
C SER A 819 -2.22 42.77 -38.46
N ASN A 820 -1.88 42.52 -39.73
CA ASN A 820 -0.61 41.88 -40.13
C ASN A 820 0.65 42.70 -39.76
N ASP A 821 0.48 43.98 -39.41
CA ASP A 821 1.52 44.84 -38.84
C ASP A 821 1.69 44.68 -37.31
N GLN A 822 1.17 43.60 -36.73
CA GLN A 822 1.23 43.26 -35.29
C GLN A 822 0.51 44.27 -34.37
N SER A 823 -0.46 45.00 -34.93
CA SER A 823 -1.32 45.90 -34.15
C SER A 823 -2.70 45.32 -33.90
N LEU A 824 -3.33 45.78 -32.82
CA LEU A 824 -4.76 45.61 -32.56
C LEU A 824 -5.50 46.89 -32.95
N ARG A 825 -6.52 46.78 -33.80
CA ARG A 825 -7.27 47.91 -34.37
C ARG A 825 -8.70 47.95 -33.83
N GLU A 826 -9.26 49.13 -33.61
CA GLU A 826 -10.69 49.31 -33.25
C GLU A 826 -11.64 49.32 -34.46
N ASP A 827 -11.08 49.39 -35.67
CA ASP A 827 -11.83 49.37 -36.93
C ASP A 827 -11.32 48.20 -37.78
N ALA A 828 -12.23 47.26 -38.09
CA ALA A 828 -11.95 46.14 -38.96
C ALA A 828 -11.42 46.57 -40.34
N ALA A 829 -11.94 47.68 -40.89
CA ALA A 829 -11.54 48.19 -42.20
C ALA A 829 -10.12 48.76 -42.21
N ALA A 830 -9.57 49.11 -41.04
CA ALA A 830 -8.20 49.59 -40.88
C ALA A 830 -7.17 48.46 -40.70
N THR A 831 -7.59 47.19 -40.73
CA THR A 831 -6.69 46.05 -40.60
C THR A 831 -5.90 45.80 -41.89
N VAL A 832 -4.62 45.48 -41.75
CA VAL A 832 -3.80 44.99 -42.86
C VAL A 832 -3.98 43.49 -42.95
N SER A 833 -4.51 42.99 -44.08
CA SER A 833 -4.69 41.56 -44.28
C SER A 833 -3.35 40.84 -44.47
N GLY A 834 -3.27 39.57 -44.04
CA GLY A 834 -2.09 38.75 -44.22
C GLY A 834 -2.09 37.50 -43.34
N GLU A 835 -0.92 36.91 -43.22
CA GLU A 835 -0.67 35.70 -42.45
C GLU A 835 0.50 35.91 -41.49
N ALA A 836 0.34 35.42 -40.26
CA ALA A 836 1.42 35.30 -39.29
C ALA A 836 1.55 33.83 -38.89
N SER A 837 2.76 33.37 -38.52
CA SER A 837 2.95 31.97 -38.13
C SER A 837 4.00 31.81 -37.04
N TYR A 838 3.86 30.74 -36.27
CA TYR A 838 4.75 30.35 -35.18
C TYR A 838 4.97 28.84 -35.18
N GLN A 839 6.11 28.38 -34.65
CA GLN A 839 6.35 26.95 -34.45
C GLN A 839 5.51 26.44 -33.25
N SER A 840 4.66 25.45 -33.50
CA SER A 840 3.60 25.08 -32.54
C SER A 840 3.95 23.94 -31.58
N ASP A 841 4.97 23.14 -31.92
CA ASP A 841 5.37 21.91 -31.23
C ASP A 841 6.60 22.09 -30.32
N ILE A 842 6.89 23.33 -29.95
CA ILE A 842 7.96 23.62 -29.00
C ILE A 842 7.55 23.28 -27.56
N GLN A 843 8.54 22.95 -26.73
CA GLN A 843 8.30 22.64 -25.32
C GLN A 843 7.87 23.91 -24.55
N ALA A 844 6.80 23.81 -23.76
CA ALA A 844 6.40 24.86 -22.83
C ALA A 844 7.32 24.82 -21.59
N LEU A 845 8.10 25.87 -21.36
CA LEU A 845 8.98 25.97 -20.20
C LEU A 845 8.23 26.43 -18.94
N GLN A 846 7.17 27.23 -19.13
CA GLN A 846 6.33 27.79 -18.06
C GLN A 846 7.12 28.67 -17.06
N ALA A 847 8.09 29.43 -17.57
CA ALA A 847 8.96 30.31 -16.79
C ALA A 847 8.96 31.77 -17.28
N ASP A 848 7.98 32.15 -18.12
CA ASP A 848 7.88 33.47 -18.78
C ASP A 848 9.08 33.78 -19.71
N ASP A 849 9.52 32.74 -20.43
CA ASP A 849 10.61 32.69 -21.39
C ASP A 849 10.18 32.00 -22.70
N ASP A 850 8.92 32.24 -23.09
CA ASP A 850 8.28 31.63 -24.27
C ASP A 850 9.08 31.92 -25.57
N PRO A 851 9.51 30.90 -26.34
CA PRO A 851 10.34 31.13 -27.53
C PRO A 851 9.57 31.43 -28.82
N GLU A 852 8.34 30.93 -29.00
CA GLU A 852 7.60 30.98 -30.28
C GLU A 852 6.13 31.40 -30.11
N PHE A 853 5.81 32.62 -30.52
CA PHE A 853 4.45 33.15 -30.49
C PHE A 853 4.29 34.24 -31.55
N VAL A 854 3.04 34.59 -31.85
CA VAL A 854 2.71 35.85 -32.54
C VAL A 854 2.11 36.83 -31.53
N GLU A 855 2.47 38.10 -31.65
CA GLU A 855 2.10 39.15 -30.70
C GLU A 855 1.38 40.30 -31.41
N PHE A 856 0.34 40.83 -30.76
CA PHE A 856 -0.42 41.97 -31.22
C PHE A 856 -0.60 42.99 -30.08
N VAL A 857 -0.48 44.27 -30.40
CA VAL A 857 -0.40 45.33 -29.39
C VAL A 857 -1.50 46.38 -29.58
N TYR A 858 -2.17 46.73 -28.49
CA TYR A 858 -3.08 47.88 -28.38
C TYR A 858 -2.52 48.88 -27.36
N THR A 859 -2.41 50.16 -27.72
CA THR A 859 -1.96 51.22 -26.81
C THR A 859 -3.14 52.05 -26.35
N PHE A 860 -3.34 52.15 -25.03
CA PHE A 860 -4.43 52.94 -24.48
C PHE A 860 -4.12 54.43 -24.56
N THR A 861 -5.06 55.24 -25.03
CA THR A 861 -4.91 56.71 -25.08
C THR A 861 -5.29 57.39 -23.77
N GLU A 862 -6.08 56.72 -22.94
CA GLU A 862 -6.57 57.18 -21.64
C GLU A 862 -6.53 56.05 -20.62
N THR A 863 -6.61 56.37 -19.32
CA THR A 863 -6.70 55.34 -18.28
C THR A 863 -7.98 54.53 -18.47
N SER A 864 -7.84 53.21 -18.57
CA SER A 864 -8.91 52.28 -18.91
C SER A 864 -8.87 51.04 -18.03
N THR A 865 -10.04 50.44 -17.80
CA THR A 865 -10.23 49.26 -16.96
C THR A 865 -10.89 48.15 -17.74
N LEU A 866 -10.28 46.98 -17.71
CA LEU A 866 -10.79 45.76 -18.32
C LEU A 866 -11.26 44.82 -17.22
N ILE A 867 -12.58 44.65 -17.06
CA ILE A 867 -13.17 43.83 -16.01
C ILE A 867 -14.24 42.91 -16.59
N GLY A 868 -14.04 41.59 -16.51
CA GLY A 868 -14.95 40.59 -17.07
C GLY A 868 -14.21 39.55 -17.91
N TYR A 869 -14.94 38.86 -18.80
CA TYR A 869 -14.41 37.76 -19.62
C TYR A 869 -13.95 38.23 -21.01
N PRO A 870 -12.66 38.16 -21.35
CA PRO A 870 -12.23 38.35 -22.73
C PRO A 870 -12.51 37.09 -23.57
N LYS A 871 -12.57 37.25 -24.88
CA LYS A 871 -12.71 36.14 -25.84
C LYS A 871 -11.84 36.40 -27.06
N ALA A 872 -11.23 35.36 -27.64
CA ALA A 872 -10.57 35.46 -28.94
C ALA A 872 -11.41 34.75 -30.02
N VAL A 873 -11.51 35.36 -31.20
CA VAL A 873 -12.04 34.73 -32.41
C VAL A 873 -10.88 34.69 -33.41
N LEU A 874 -10.41 33.50 -33.75
CA LEU A 874 -9.20 33.31 -34.57
C LEU A 874 -9.48 32.43 -35.77
N TYR A 875 -8.87 32.76 -36.91
CA TYR A 875 -8.85 31.93 -38.11
C TYR A 875 -7.45 31.35 -38.27
N LEU A 876 -7.35 30.04 -38.11
CA LEU A 876 -6.06 29.33 -38.05
C LEU A 876 -6.07 28.13 -38.99
N SER A 877 -4.89 27.75 -39.46
CA SER A 877 -4.65 26.53 -40.25
C SER A 877 -3.31 25.92 -39.85
N CYS A 878 -3.14 24.61 -40.06
CA CYS A 878 -1.86 23.92 -39.91
C CYS A 878 -1.60 23.06 -41.14
N PRO A 879 -0.54 23.32 -41.94
CA PRO A 879 -0.21 22.51 -43.11
C PRO A 879 0.38 21.13 -42.76
N ASP A 880 0.87 20.94 -41.53
CA ASP A 880 1.67 19.79 -41.13
C ASP A 880 0.88 18.76 -40.27
N HIS A 881 -0.32 19.11 -39.82
CA HIS A 881 -1.11 18.33 -38.88
C HIS A 881 -2.62 18.52 -39.08
N ASP A 882 -3.42 17.56 -38.62
CA ASP A 882 -4.88 17.56 -38.75
C ASP A 882 -5.63 18.09 -37.51
N ASP A 883 -4.88 18.70 -36.59
CA ASP A 883 -5.40 19.28 -35.35
C ASP A 883 -4.42 20.33 -34.80
N MET A 884 -4.91 21.21 -33.93
CA MET A 884 -4.13 22.31 -33.36
C MET A 884 -4.56 22.55 -31.91
N ASP A 885 -3.61 22.60 -30.98
CA ASP A 885 -3.76 23.14 -29.63
C ASP A 885 -3.32 24.61 -29.66
N ILE A 886 -4.24 25.53 -29.37
CA ILE A 886 -4.01 26.99 -29.42
C ILE A 886 -4.03 27.53 -28.01
N PHE A 887 -3.01 28.29 -27.65
CA PHE A 887 -2.91 29.00 -26.39
C PHE A 887 -2.88 30.49 -26.64
N VAL A 888 -3.66 31.24 -25.85
CA VAL A 888 -3.71 32.70 -25.91
C VAL A 888 -3.52 33.31 -24.53
N ILE A 889 -2.88 34.47 -24.47
CA ILE A 889 -2.71 35.22 -23.21
C ILE A 889 -2.77 36.73 -23.46
N ILE A 890 -3.39 37.44 -22.52
CA ILE A 890 -3.35 38.91 -22.46
C ILE A 890 -2.31 39.32 -21.43
N ARG A 891 -1.35 40.15 -21.83
CA ARG A 891 -0.30 40.71 -20.99
C ARG A 891 -0.45 42.23 -20.90
N LYS A 892 0.10 42.80 -19.83
CA LYS A 892 0.23 44.26 -19.66
C LYS A 892 1.68 44.67 -19.90
N ALA A 893 1.89 45.72 -20.69
CA ALA A 893 3.19 46.35 -20.85
C ALA A 893 3.13 47.85 -20.51
N ASP A 894 4.24 48.39 -20.03
CA ASP A 894 4.35 49.81 -19.71
C ASP A 894 4.44 50.70 -20.96
N LYS A 895 4.56 52.02 -20.73
CA LYS A 895 4.70 53.03 -21.77
C LYS A 895 5.88 52.80 -22.71
N ASN A 896 6.94 52.16 -22.24
CA ASN A 896 8.15 51.85 -22.99
C ASN A 896 8.08 50.48 -23.68
N GLY A 897 7.01 49.72 -23.46
CA GLY A 897 6.82 48.38 -24.03
C GLY A 897 7.42 47.27 -23.17
N LYS A 898 7.87 47.54 -21.94
CA LYS A 898 8.31 46.48 -21.02
C LYS A 898 7.09 45.72 -20.51
N VAL A 899 7.02 44.43 -20.81
CA VAL A 899 5.99 43.54 -20.27
C VAL A 899 6.13 43.42 -18.75
N LEU A 900 5.03 43.57 -18.04
CA LEU A 900 4.97 43.62 -16.59
C LEU A 900 4.52 42.28 -15.99
N ARG A 901 4.84 42.10 -14.70
CA ARG A 901 4.40 40.98 -13.85
C ARG A 901 3.80 41.56 -12.58
N ASN A 902 2.74 40.95 -12.09
CA ASN A 902 2.18 41.25 -10.78
C ASN A 902 2.78 40.31 -9.75
N VAL A 903 3.28 40.82 -8.63
CA VAL A 903 3.66 39.97 -7.49
C VAL A 903 2.41 39.83 -6.62
N ASN A 904 1.97 38.59 -6.41
CA ASN A 904 0.68 38.30 -5.75
C ASN A 904 0.74 38.58 -4.24
N ILE A 905 1.94 38.56 -3.67
CA ILE A 905 2.21 38.75 -2.24
C ILE A 905 3.03 40.03 -2.04
N PRO A 906 2.72 40.87 -1.05
CA PRO A 906 3.57 42.01 -0.72
C PRO A 906 5.04 41.60 -0.49
N LEU A 907 5.98 42.32 -1.13
CA LEU A 907 7.40 41.97 -1.13
C LEU A 907 7.99 41.81 0.29
N HIS A 908 7.57 42.65 1.23
CA HIS A 908 8.05 42.61 2.61
C HIS A 908 7.63 41.34 3.37
N GLU A 909 6.49 40.73 3.02
CA GLU A 909 6.03 39.46 3.59
C GLU A 909 6.82 38.27 3.05
N LEU A 910 7.34 38.39 1.82
CA LEU A 910 8.24 37.41 1.21
C LEU A 910 9.71 37.60 1.61
N GLY A 911 10.05 38.68 2.33
CA GLY A 911 11.44 39.05 2.62
C GLY A 911 12.25 39.43 1.38
N ALA A 912 11.59 39.84 0.30
CA ALA A 912 12.21 40.24 -0.96
C ALA A 912 12.34 41.76 -1.09
N ALA A 913 13.44 42.25 -1.67
CA ALA A 913 13.65 43.67 -1.93
C ALA A 913 13.06 44.12 -3.28
N SER A 914 12.85 43.19 -4.22
CA SER A 914 12.33 43.50 -5.56
C SER A 914 11.60 42.30 -6.19
N GLU A 915 10.81 42.56 -7.24
CA GLU A 915 10.12 41.52 -8.03
C GLU A 915 11.08 40.47 -8.62
N ALA A 916 12.31 40.88 -8.95
CA ALA A 916 13.31 39.99 -9.54
C ALA A 916 13.81 38.90 -8.56
N GLU A 917 13.69 39.12 -7.25
CA GLU A 917 14.06 38.15 -6.22
C GLU A 917 12.94 37.14 -5.92
N VAL A 918 11.71 37.44 -6.37
CA VAL A 918 10.56 36.55 -6.18
C VAL A 918 10.60 35.44 -7.24
N GLU A 919 10.42 34.19 -6.82
CA GLU A 919 10.38 33.03 -7.70
C GLU A 919 9.28 33.17 -8.77
N THR A 920 9.61 32.83 -10.03
CA THR A 920 8.70 33.01 -11.18
C THR A 920 7.78 31.80 -11.34
N ILE A 921 6.87 31.63 -10.40
CA ILE A 921 5.80 30.61 -10.41
C ILE A 921 4.44 31.27 -10.23
N ASN A 922 3.39 30.59 -10.67
CA ASN A 922 2.03 31.13 -10.66
C ASN A 922 1.53 31.45 -9.23
N SER A 923 1.95 30.65 -8.25
CA SER A 923 1.63 30.88 -6.83
C SER A 923 2.12 32.25 -6.30
N LEU A 924 3.15 32.84 -6.90
CA LEU A 924 3.76 34.09 -6.42
C LEU A 924 3.67 35.25 -7.41
N LYS A 925 3.50 34.96 -8.70
CA LYS A 925 3.40 35.97 -9.75
C LYS A 925 2.22 35.68 -10.68
N TYR A 926 1.52 36.74 -11.03
CA TYR A 926 0.49 36.72 -12.07
C TYR A 926 0.95 37.51 -13.29
N ILE A 927 0.80 36.89 -14.46
CA ILE A 927 1.27 37.47 -15.72
C ILE A 927 0.13 37.88 -16.65
N GLY A 928 -1.08 37.37 -16.44
CA GLY A 928 -2.28 37.77 -17.17
C GLY A 928 -3.24 36.62 -17.47
N PRO A 929 -4.46 36.92 -17.94
CA PRO A 929 -5.48 35.92 -18.16
C PRO A 929 -5.22 35.15 -19.46
N SER A 930 -5.52 33.86 -19.43
CA SER A 930 -5.20 32.93 -20.52
C SER A 930 -6.43 32.16 -21.02
N GLY A 931 -6.37 31.73 -22.28
CA GLY A 931 -7.33 30.85 -22.93
C GLY A 931 -6.62 29.72 -23.66
N VAL A 932 -7.32 28.60 -23.85
CA VAL A 932 -6.80 27.44 -24.56
C VAL A 932 -7.94 26.73 -25.28
N LEU A 933 -7.68 26.22 -26.48
CA LEU A 933 -8.61 25.40 -27.24
C LEU A 933 -7.86 24.42 -28.17
N ARG A 934 -8.29 23.15 -28.16
CA ARG A 934 -8.00 22.19 -29.22
C ARG A 934 -8.99 22.39 -30.35
N ALA A 935 -8.49 22.62 -31.56
CA ALA A 935 -9.29 23.03 -32.71
C ALA A 935 -10.31 21.96 -33.13
N SER A 936 -10.01 20.67 -32.97
CA SER A 936 -11.00 19.60 -33.19
C SER A 936 -12.13 19.57 -32.15
N HIS A 937 -11.97 20.23 -30.99
CA HIS A 937 -12.99 20.36 -29.94
C HIS A 937 -13.81 21.67 -30.05
N ARG A 938 -13.70 22.42 -31.16
CA ARG A 938 -14.33 23.75 -31.34
C ARG A 938 -15.85 23.78 -31.27
N ALA A 939 -16.53 22.63 -31.32
CA ALA A 939 -18.00 22.56 -31.27
C ALA A 939 -18.55 23.25 -30.01
N ILE A 940 -19.47 24.20 -30.22
CA ILE A 940 -20.08 25.00 -29.15
C ILE A 940 -21.29 24.27 -28.56
N ASP A 941 -21.38 24.27 -27.23
CA ASP A 941 -22.59 23.88 -26.50
C ASP A 941 -23.47 25.12 -26.28
N PRO A 942 -24.62 25.25 -26.98
CA PRO A 942 -25.50 26.40 -26.82
C PRO A 942 -26.21 26.46 -25.46
N LYS A 943 -26.29 25.35 -24.70
CA LYS A 943 -26.93 25.30 -23.39
C LYS A 943 -25.99 25.82 -22.29
N LEU A 944 -24.70 25.55 -22.42
CA LEU A 944 -23.69 25.95 -21.44
C LEU A 944 -23.05 27.31 -21.76
N SER A 945 -23.05 27.69 -23.04
CA SER A 945 -22.54 28.97 -23.49
C SER A 945 -23.36 30.12 -22.94
N LYS A 946 -22.68 31.22 -22.64
CA LYS A 946 -23.30 32.51 -22.29
C LYS A 946 -22.80 33.54 -23.31
N PRO A 947 -23.46 34.71 -23.46
CA PRO A 947 -23.02 35.73 -24.40
C PRO A 947 -21.54 36.12 -24.27
N HIS A 948 -21.03 36.12 -23.03
CA HIS A 948 -19.64 36.44 -22.67
C HIS A 948 -18.69 35.24 -22.59
N TRP A 949 -19.18 34.00 -22.70
CA TRP A 949 -18.35 32.80 -22.53
C TRP A 949 -18.72 31.67 -23.51
N PRO A 950 -17.82 31.29 -24.44
CA PRO A 950 -18.04 30.16 -25.32
C PRO A 950 -17.77 28.85 -24.58
N ALA A 951 -18.82 28.06 -24.32
CA ALA A 951 -18.67 26.71 -23.78
C ALA A 951 -18.59 25.71 -24.93
N HIS A 952 -17.59 24.82 -24.90
CA HIS A 952 -17.44 23.76 -25.88
C HIS A 952 -18.01 22.44 -25.36
N ASP A 953 -18.65 21.67 -26.24
CA ASP A 953 -19.36 20.44 -25.83
C ASP A 953 -18.39 19.32 -25.44
N HIS A 954 -17.24 19.22 -26.11
CA HIS A 954 -16.21 18.17 -25.96
C HIS A 954 -16.72 16.73 -26.13
N THR A 955 -17.85 16.54 -26.81
CA THR A 955 -18.49 15.24 -27.03
C THR A 955 -17.97 14.50 -28.26
N ARG A 956 -17.24 15.19 -29.13
CA ARG A 956 -16.66 14.66 -30.37
C ARG A 956 -15.41 15.44 -30.77
N GLU A 957 -14.56 14.79 -31.57
CA GLU A 957 -13.47 15.46 -32.27
C GLU A 957 -13.83 15.65 -33.75
N GLU A 958 -13.78 16.88 -34.23
CA GLU A 958 -13.92 17.21 -35.65
C GLU A 958 -12.54 17.59 -36.21
N LYS A 959 -11.74 16.60 -36.61
CA LYS A 959 -10.41 16.83 -37.19
C LYS A 959 -10.45 17.79 -38.39
N ILE A 960 -9.37 18.53 -38.57
CA ILE A 960 -9.26 19.61 -39.56
C ILE A 960 -8.25 19.15 -40.60
N PRO A 961 -8.64 18.95 -41.87
CA PRO A 961 -7.69 18.64 -42.93
C PRO A 961 -6.49 19.61 -42.94
N ALA A 962 -5.29 19.06 -43.14
CA ALA A 962 -4.08 19.86 -43.17
C ALA A 962 -4.20 21.02 -44.19
N GLY A 963 -3.85 22.22 -43.76
CA GLY A 963 -3.94 23.47 -44.51
C GLY A 963 -5.34 24.12 -44.55
N GLN A 964 -6.38 23.45 -44.04
CA GLN A 964 -7.72 24.05 -43.99
C GLN A 964 -7.78 25.14 -42.92
N VAL A 965 -8.30 26.32 -43.29
CA VAL A 965 -8.58 27.41 -42.35
C VAL A 965 -9.85 27.11 -41.57
N VAL A 966 -9.77 27.24 -40.25
CA VAL A 966 -10.89 27.02 -39.32
C VAL A 966 -11.08 28.22 -38.39
N LYS A 967 -12.33 28.58 -38.13
CA LYS A 967 -12.72 29.57 -37.13
C LYS A 967 -12.75 28.93 -35.74
N LEU A 968 -12.10 29.57 -34.78
CA LEU A 968 -12.02 29.16 -33.39
C LEU A 968 -12.51 30.29 -32.47
N GLU A 969 -13.36 29.96 -31.51
CA GLU A 969 -13.77 30.89 -30.45
C GLU A 969 -13.18 30.41 -29.12
N ILE A 970 -12.26 31.17 -28.54
CA ILE A 970 -11.49 30.78 -27.36
C ILE A 970 -11.88 31.69 -26.20
N GLY A 971 -12.47 31.12 -25.15
CA GLY A 971 -12.72 31.82 -23.89
C GLY A 971 -11.41 32.12 -23.16
N ILE A 972 -11.23 33.36 -22.72
CA ILE A 972 -10.07 33.80 -21.93
C ILE A 972 -10.56 34.05 -20.51
N TRP A 973 -9.81 33.57 -19.52
CA TRP A 973 -10.16 33.73 -18.11
C TRP A 973 -10.44 35.20 -17.72
N PRO A 974 -11.21 35.44 -16.64
CA PRO A 974 -11.62 36.78 -16.27
C PRO A 974 -10.41 37.70 -16.04
N ALA A 975 -10.54 38.93 -16.51
CA ALA A 975 -9.59 40.00 -16.25
C ALA A 975 -10.20 40.99 -15.25
N ALA A 976 -9.35 41.63 -14.43
CA ALA A 976 -9.64 42.91 -13.80
C ALA A 976 -8.34 43.73 -13.76
N ILE A 977 -8.02 44.36 -14.89
CA ILE A 977 -6.73 45.01 -15.12
C ILE A 977 -6.98 46.49 -15.43
N GLN A 978 -6.23 47.37 -14.77
CA GLN A 978 -6.18 48.79 -15.13
C GLN A 978 -4.95 49.07 -15.99
N PHE A 979 -5.14 49.81 -17.07
CA PHE A 979 -4.11 50.35 -17.95
C PHE A 979 -4.11 51.86 -17.84
N GLU A 980 -2.96 52.46 -17.58
CA GLU A 980 -2.80 53.92 -17.66
C GLU A 980 -2.66 54.38 -19.11
N ALA A 981 -2.99 55.63 -19.40
CA ALA A 981 -2.75 56.24 -20.70
C ALA A 981 -1.29 56.01 -21.15
N GLY A 982 -1.08 55.40 -22.32
CA GLY A 982 0.20 55.03 -22.92
C GLY A 982 0.70 53.61 -22.59
N GLU A 983 0.13 52.94 -21.58
CA GLU A 983 0.36 51.51 -21.35
C GLU A 983 -0.33 50.68 -22.44
N LYS A 984 0.06 49.41 -22.53
CA LYS A 984 -0.30 48.56 -23.67
C LYS A 984 -0.90 47.25 -23.21
N LEU A 985 -1.97 46.84 -23.89
CA LEU A 985 -2.43 45.46 -23.92
C LEU A 985 -1.60 44.71 -24.97
N VAL A 986 -1.04 43.58 -24.58
CA VAL A 986 -0.22 42.71 -25.42
C VAL A 986 -0.93 41.37 -25.51
N PHE A 987 -1.42 41.01 -26.69
CA PHE A 987 -2.11 39.74 -26.94
C PHE A 987 -1.16 38.78 -27.67
N ARG A 988 -0.92 37.60 -27.08
CA ARG A 988 -0.06 36.57 -27.67
C ARG A 988 -0.85 35.32 -28.03
N ILE A 989 -0.45 34.68 -29.12
CA ILE A 989 -0.98 33.38 -29.58
C ILE A 989 0.21 32.43 -29.80
N ALA A 990 0.13 31.21 -29.27
CA ALA A 990 1.17 30.20 -29.38
C ALA A 990 0.59 28.78 -29.49
N GLY A 991 1.47 27.80 -29.76
CA GLY A 991 1.16 26.37 -29.76
C GLY A 991 1.55 25.67 -28.46
N HIS A 992 2.02 26.44 -27.48
CA HIS A 992 2.47 25.95 -26.18
C HIS A 992 1.93 26.85 -25.06
N GLN A 993 1.91 26.33 -23.84
CA GLN A 993 1.34 27.02 -22.68
C GLN A 993 2.25 28.17 -22.22
N MET A 994 1.74 29.40 -22.33
CA MET A 994 2.44 30.66 -21.96
C MET A 994 2.13 31.14 -20.52
N VAL A 995 1.61 30.26 -19.65
CA VAL A 995 1.39 30.57 -18.23
C VAL A 995 2.50 29.98 -17.37
N LEU A 996 2.70 30.57 -16.18
CA LEU A 996 3.67 30.06 -15.21
C LEU A 996 3.25 28.69 -14.69
N ALA A 997 4.23 27.88 -14.29
CA ALA A 997 3.95 26.63 -13.58
C ALA A 997 3.41 26.95 -12.17
N GLU A 998 2.46 26.14 -11.68
CA GLU A 998 1.89 26.33 -10.33
C GLU A 998 2.96 26.20 -9.25
N PHE A 999 3.82 25.18 -9.39
CA PHE A 999 4.94 24.89 -8.50
C PHE A 999 6.23 24.65 -9.26
N PRO A 1000 7.41 24.86 -8.64
CA PRO A 1000 8.70 24.63 -9.29
C PRO A 1000 8.87 23.23 -9.93
N PRO A 1001 8.42 22.12 -9.31
CA PRO A 1001 8.55 20.78 -9.90
C PRO A 1001 7.75 20.56 -11.19
N LEU A 1002 6.75 21.40 -11.49
CA LEU A 1002 5.88 21.24 -12.65
C LEU A 1002 6.42 21.93 -13.92
N ARG A 1003 7.48 22.73 -13.80
CA ARG A 1003 8.10 23.45 -14.93
C ARG A 1003 8.54 22.48 -16.03
N GLY A 1004 8.27 22.84 -17.28
CA GLY A 1004 8.70 22.05 -18.44
C GLY A 1004 7.99 20.71 -18.63
N GLN A 1005 7.05 20.32 -17.75
CA GLN A 1005 6.41 19.00 -17.78
C GLN A 1005 5.20 18.92 -18.72
N PHE A 1006 4.62 20.06 -19.10
CA PHE A 1006 3.50 20.11 -20.03
C PHE A 1006 3.92 19.66 -21.44
N LYS A 1007 3.06 18.87 -22.10
CA LYS A 1007 3.27 18.39 -23.47
C LYS A 1007 2.04 18.67 -24.32
N THR A 1008 2.28 19.24 -25.50
CA THR A 1008 1.25 19.51 -26.51
C THR A 1008 1.16 18.37 -27.54
N GLY A 1009 0.00 18.21 -28.17
CA GLY A 1009 -0.19 17.31 -29.31
C GLY A 1009 0.17 17.93 -30.66
N ASN A 1010 0.57 19.19 -30.67
CA ASN A 1010 0.91 19.96 -31.88
C ASN A 1010 2.07 19.37 -32.68
N LYS A 1011 2.07 19.66 -33.98
CA LYS A 1011 3.17 19.37 -34.91
C LYS A 1011 3.29 20.50 -35.94
N GLY A 1012 4.52 20.92 -36.23
CA GLY A 1012 4.79 21.85 -37.32
C GLY A 1012 4.34 23.28 -37.03
N ARG A 1013 4.00 24.04 -38.09
CA ARG A 1013 3.67 25.47 -37.98
C ARG A 1013 2.16 25.68 -37.91
N HIS A 1014 1.72 26.59 -37.04
CA HIS A 1014 0.37 27.14 -37.12
C HIS A 1014 0.42 28.46 -37.88
N VAL A 1015 -0.57 28.68 -38.75
CA VAL A 1015 -0.71 29.89 -39.57
C VAL A 1015 -2.01 30.60 -39.19
N LEU A 1016 -1.86 31.80 -38.65
CA LEU A 1016 -2.93 32.73 -38.30
C LEU A 1016 -3.26 33.60 -39.51
N HIS A 1017 -4.54 33.65 -39.87
CA HIS A 1017 -5.08 34.47 -40.93
C HIS A 1017 -5.72 35.74 -40.35
N VAL A 1018 -5.39 36.90 -40.89
CA VAL A 1018 -5.90 38.19 -40.42
C VAL A 1018 -6.40 39.06 -41.57
N GLY A 1019 -7.50 39.80 -41.33
CA GLY A 1019 -8.10 40.75 -42.27
C GLY A 1019 -8.87 40.11 -43.42
N GLY A 1020 -9.61 40.95 -44.17
CA GLY A 1020 -10.41 40.49 -45.31
C GLY A 1020 -11.56 39.59 -44.88
N GLU A 1021 -11.62 38.36 -45.42
CA GLU A 1021 -12.62 37.35 -45.04
C GLU A 1021 -12.31 36.66 -43.69
N TYR A 1022 -11.09 36.82 -43.17
CA TYR A 1022 -10.63 36.22 -41.92
C TYR A 1022 -10.60 37.28 -40.81
N ASP A 1023 -11.75 37.53 -40.20
CA ASP A 1023 -11.94 38.55 -39.17
C ASP A 1023 -11.39 38.15 -37.78
N SER A 1024 -10.12 37.74 -37.71
CA SER A 1024 -9.46 37.43 -36.43
C SER A 1024 -9.44 38.65 -35.49
N HIS A 1025 -10.01 38.53 -34.29
CA HIS A 1025 -10.13 39.61 -33.31
C HIS A 1025 -10.16 39.10 -31.87
N ILE A 1026 -9.94 40.00 -30.91
CA ILE A 1026 -10.25 39.78 -29.50
C ILE A 1026 -11.42 40.65 -29.08
N VAL A 1027 -12.28 40.11 -28.22
CA VAL A 1027 -13.36 40.82 -27.55
C VAL A 1027 -12.92 41.12 -26.12
N VAL A 1028 -12.95 42.39 -25.73
CA VAL A 1028 -12.36 42.89 -24.49
C VAL A 1028 -13.43 43.61 -23.64
N PRO A 1029 -13.52 43.31 -22.32
CA PRO A 1029 -14.60 43.81 -21.47
C PRO A 1029 -14.23 45.14 -20.79
N PHE A 1030 -14.55 46.28 -21.41
CA PHE A 1030 -14.31 47.59 -20.81
C PHE A 1030 -15.37 47.90 -19.75
N VAL A 1031 -14.96 48.35 -18.56
CA VAL A 1031 -15.90 48.77 -17.50
C VAL A 1031 -15.52 50.17 -17.03
N PRO A 1032 -16.43 51.16 -17.07
CA PRO A 1032 -16.21 52.46 -16.45
C PRO A 1032 -16.15 52.31 -14.92
N VAL A 1033 -15.08 52.79 -14.29
CA VAL A 1033 -14.86 52.75 -12.83
C VAL A 1033 -14.61 54.13 -12.28
#